data_AF-A0A534A6W8-F1
#
_entry.id   AF-A0A534A6W8-F1
#
_cell.length_a   1.000
_cell.length_b   1.000
_cell.length_c   1.000
_cell.angle_alpha   90.00
_cell.angle_beta   90.00
_cell.angle_gamma   90.00
#
_symmetry.space_group_name_H-M   'P 1'
#
loop_
_entity.id
_entity.type
_entity.pdbx_description
1 polymer ?
#
loop_
_entity_poly.entity_id
_entity_poly.type
_entity_poly.pdbx_seq_one_letter_code
_entity_poly.pdbx_strand_id
1 'polypeptide(L)'
;MMHSQDIFESPPMFSVIIPLEFHRGLAERCIRSWTQQQSSFWYEILLVVPEDFPPVELNALKSLLRAHDRVMMRPEKHDMSLVAAGAAVAAGEVLFFTESHVWAEPDVLEKSAAALAEHPHWVGFSCRSVGVTHNALSVAEADLYEAEIERGMAHAWRRVLDQCFVVRRQAYFQAGGFDPAYGHFAEWLLAARLHELGFEIGFIPNAKVSHYYIGNLKVLREFTQDFVDGEMSYMDQDTPDACADLLLRGPAVRRSQSFSRRLAAGMLRIVSNDGSCRSVVWKLPLSARDNARLRLRWVSVLVARMWPFWLKAWIADCVSGVRIEWGASRWQPERLRFALAAHAEFVVNRRRLEWRMKHRTSRHASAALLTDVGAWGPGLPTVLTASGFWLPEELDGRPCVWSEPAAVVYLPLACGDYEVNVSTRDIRPPECPEHPIFYFNEDPISNGNSKLTQSGAILRVRVLKPGVARLAWVCRPYRAPADGRSLGLLLRRIAWAPRPARDSTARILLRPPSSPDSPPAPATGPLLFLHIRKTAGTSLVELLSNRYPADAWLFQAHAAINADKDPNRFGMVHGHVDPGYVKRFHRRPLVFTVLRDPLERTVSAYSFFRENSASYFERPERTFAAGDETSRQRFSEQAQKMCLLEFLRQEPLLARQHLGDIQTRQLLCPEERVSLANNPAGMLEAAKRNLTSCDVVGLVERMDDTLFLLSHRMGWEGLGPIGYKNVNERRIPTWDVDAKAREILLEWNQLDCQLYAYACGLFEQRLRAAEEGGIGAANASILPAAAYFTFDQPIHGYGWHLRERTAGRWHAWTGAAACHDAWIDLRVESGGAHALRCSIVHVLDQRLLDGLRIFVNGHAVDIECNRDGAHVVVEAIVPGSIMNVRPQMPRIQFSVAELLRPVDLDVRSGDERTLGVALGSISMQPIHGARQSAPSVNS
;
A
#
# COMPACT_ATOMS: atom_id res chain seq x y z
N MET A 1 6.38 -47.05 34.70
CA MET A 1 6.72 -46.37 35.96
C MET A 1 8.15 -45.86 35.83
N MET A 2 8.34 -44.68 35.25
CA MET A 2 9.59 -43.92 35.41
C MET A 2 9.48 -43.20 36.75
N HIS A 3 10.56 -43.23 37.54
CA HIS A 3 10.60 -42.66 38.87
C HIS A 3 10.27 -41.16 38.84
N SER A 4 9.37 -40.74 39.73
CA SER A 4 8.88 -39.36 39.90
C SER A 4 9.95 -38.36 40.39
N GLN A 5 11.21 -38.78 40.51
CA GLN A 5 12.33 -37.92 40.88
C GLN A 5 13.15 -37.41 39.68
N ASP A 6 13.09 -38.06 38.51
CA ASP A 6 13.88 -37.67 37.32
C ASP A 6 13.25 -36.53 36.50
N ILE A 7 11.99 -36.14 36.76
CA ILE A 7 11.28 -35.09 36.00
C ILE A 7 11.80 -33.68 36.37
N PHE A 8 12.43 -33.51 37.55
CA PHE A 8 12.86 -32.20 38.04
C PHE A 8 14.23 -31.72 37.52
N GLU A 9 14.97 -32.52 36.74
CA GLU A 9 16.24 -32.09 36.14
C GLU A 9 16.09 -31.45 34.74
N SER A 10 14.96 -31.64 34.06
CA SER A 10 14.69 -31.04 32.74
C SER A 10 13.91 -29.73 32.88
N PRO A 11 14.22 -28.66 32.12
CA PRO A 11 13.46 -27.42 32.16
C PRO A 11 11.99 -27.66 31.74
N PRO A 12 11.01 -26.94 32.32
CA PRO A 12 9.62 -27.04 31.91
C PRO A 12 9.44 -26.68 30.44
N MET A 13 8.49 -27.31 29.76
CA MET A 13 8.19 -26.94 28.36
C MET A 13 7.53 -25.57 28.31
N PHE A 14 6.55 -25.35 29.18
CA PHE A 14 5.82 -24.09 29.30
C PHE A 14 6.07 -23.43 30.66
N SER A 15 6.16 -22.11 30.66
CA SER A 15 5.92 -21.27 31.84
C SER A 15 4.62 -20.50 31.63
N VAL A 16 3.60 -20.81 32.44
CA VAL A 16 2.33 -20.10 32.44
C VAL A 16 2.45 -18.90 33.37
N ILE A 17 2.40 -17.68 32.84
CA ILE A 17 2.61 -16.44 33.58
C ILE A 17 1.25 -15.82 33.89
N ILE A 18 0.95 -15.64 35.18
CA ILE A 18 -0.34 -15.15 35.67
C ILE A 18 -0.11 -13.92 36.56
N PRO A 19 -0.44 -12.68 36.09
CA PRO A 19 -0.37 -11.47 36.91
C PRO A 19 -1.62 -11.32 37.81
N LEU A 20 -1.43 -11.03 39.10
CA LEU A 20 -2.49 -10.82 40.09
C LEU A 20 -2.82 -9.35 40.36
N GLU A 21 -3.01 -8.54 39.31
CA GLU A 21 -3.54 -7.17 39.47
C GLU A 21 -5.08 -7.14 39.45
N PHE A 22 -5.70 -7.59 38.35
CA PHE A 22 -7.15 -7.50 38.12
C PHE A 22 -7.83 -8.87 37.99
N HIS A 23 -7.83 -9.66 39.07
CA HIS A 23 -8.37 -11.02 39.03
C HIS A 23 -9.90 -11.13 39.05
N ARG A 24 -10.64 -10.04 39.35
CA ARG A 24 -12.12 -9.98 39.30
C ARG A 24 -12.84 -11.04 40.16
N GLY A 25 -12.19 -11.52 41.22
CA GLY A 25 -12.70 -12.62 42.05
C GLY A 25 -12.56 -14.01 41.41
N LEU A 26 -11.83 -14.13 40.30
CA LEU A 26 -11.70 -15.38 39.53
C LEU A 26 -10.31 -16.04 39.61
N ALA A 27 -9.37 -15.47 40.37
CA ALA A 27 -8.02 -16.02 40.55
C ALA A 27 -8.01 -17.51 40.94
N GLU A 28 -8.87 -17.91 41.89
CA GLU A 28 -8.97 -19.32 42.30
C GLU A 28 -9.38 -20.22 41.12
N ARG A 29 -10.39 -19.81 40.34
CA ARG A 29 -10.85 -20.56 39.16
C ARG A 29 -9.76 -20.63 38.09
N CYS A 30 -9.09 -19.52 37.82
CA CYS A 30 -7.94 -19.43 36.94
C CYS A 30 -6.87 -20.45 37.35
N ILE A 31 -6.36 -20.39 38.59
CA ILE A 31 -5.29 -21.27 39.06
C ILE A 31 -5.74 -22.74 39.06
N ARG A 32 -6.98 -23.06 39.44
CA ARG A 32 -7.49 -24.44 39.37
C ARG A 32 -7.51 -24.98 37.95
N SER A 33 -7.91 -24.18 36.96
CA SER A 33 -7.90 -24.62 35.56
C SER A 33 -6.50 -24.98 35.05
N TRP A 34 -5.48 -24.29 35.56
CA TRP A 34 -4.08 -24.57 35.24
C TRP A 34 -3.48 -25.67 36.10
N THR A 35 -3.92 -25.91 37.34
CA THR A 35 -3.29 -26.89 38.26
C THR A 35 -3.98 -28.25 38.29
N GLN A 36 -5.28 -28.33 37.98
CA GLN A 36 -6.08 -29.54 38.18
C GLN A 36 -6.69 -30.10 36.89
N GLN A 37 -6.76 -29.29 35.83
CA GLN A 37 -7.52 -29.65 34.62
C GLN A 37 -6.63 -29.86 33.38
N GLN A 38 -5.35 -29.50 33.43
CA GLN A 38 -4.43 -29.71 32.30
C GLN A 38 -3.87 -31.14 32.25
N SER A 39 -3.49 -31.57 31.04
CA SER A 39 -2.81 -32.86 30.79
C SER A 39 -1.39 -32.93 31.39
N SER A 40 -0.79 -34.12 31.37
CA SER A 40 0.43 -34.48 32.12
C SER A 40 1.76 -33.89 31.58
N PHE A 41 1.72 -32.73 30.91
CA PHE A 41 2.94 -32.04 30.49
C PHE A 41 3.73 -31.50 31.68
N TRP A 42 5.06 -31.42 31.52
CA TRP A 42 5.92 -30.74 32.47
C TRP A 42 5.91 -29.23 32.19
N TYR A 43 5.27 -28.46 33.07
CA TYR A 43 5.20 -26.99 33.02
C TYR A 43 5.16 -26.41 34.43
N GLU A 44 5.51 -25.13 34.55
CA GLU A 44 5.37 -24.35 35.79
C GLU A 44 4.32 -23.26 35.64
N ILE A 45 3.73 -22.87 36.77
CA ILE A 45 2.98 -21.63 36.91
C ILE A 45 3.85 -20.59 37.62
N LEU A 46 3.92 -19.39 37.06
CA LEU A 46 4.52 -18.20 37.64
C LEU A 46 3.42 -17.21 38.01
N LEU A 47 3.03 -17.24 39.28
CA LEU A 47 2.07 -16.30 39.84
C LEU A 47 2.81 -15.03 40.27
N VAL A 48 2.62 -13.94 39.54
CA VAL A 48 3.29 -12.67 39.79
C VAL A 48 2.34 -11.73 40.52
N VAL A 49 2.72 -11.29 41.71
CA VAL A 49 1.82 -10.72 42.70
C VAL A 49 2.31 -9.33 43.13
N PRO A 50 1.46 -8.29 43.07
CA PRO A 50 1.84 -6.99 43.58
C PRO A 50 1.99 -7.03 45.11
N GLU A 51 2.91 -6.23 45.66
CA GLU A 51 3.22 -6.20 47.10
C GLU A 51 2.02 -5.87 48.01
N ASP A 52 1.03 -5.14 47.49
CA ASP A 52 -0.18 -4.77 48.22
C ASP A 52 -1.33 -5.79 48.09
N PHE A 53 -1.10 -6.94 47.46
CA PHE A 53 -2.10 -8.00 47.36
C PHE A 53 -2.47 -8.56 48.75
N PRO A 54 -3.77 -8.79 49.06
CA PRO A 54 -4.20 -9.23 50.40
C PRO A 54 -3.52 -10.53 50.85
N PRO A 55 -2.79 -10.56 51.99
CA PRO A 55 -2.02 -11.73 52.41
C PRO A 55 -2.87 -12.99 52.66
N VAL A 56 -4.09 -12.80 53.18
CA VAL A 56 -5.04 -13.91 53.45
C VAL A 56 -5.46 -14.57 52.14
N GLU A 57 -5.80 -13.76 51.14
CA GLU A 57 -6.19 -14.25 49.82
C GLU A 57 -5.00 -14.91 49.11
N LEU A 58 -3.82 -14.30 49.17
CA LEU A 58 -2.59 -14.88 48.61
C LEU A 58 -2.28 -16.25 49.21
N ASN A 59 -2.45 -16.43 50.52
CA ASN A 59 -2.23 -17.72 51.17
C ASN A 59 -3.23 -18.77 50.69
N ALA A 60 -4.50 -18.39 50.45
CA ALA A 60 -5.49 -19.28 49.86
C ALA A 60 -5.08 -19.69 48.43
N LEU A 61 -4.65 -18.74 47.59
CA LEU A 61 -4.20 -19.03 46.23
C LEU A 61 -2.93 -19.90 46.20
N LYS A 62 -1.96 -19.65 47.11
CA LYS A 62 -0.75 -20.47 47.27
C LYS A 62 -1.06 -21.92 47.58
N SER A 63 -2.13 -22.20 48.33
CA SER A 63 -2.53 -23.58 48.65
C SER A 63 -3.00 -24.38 47.43
N LEU A 64 -3.31 -23.71 46.31
CA LEU A 64 -3.74 -24.33 45.06
C LEU A 64 -2.56 -24.68 44.13
N LEU A 65 -1.40 -24.06 44.37
CA LEU A 65 -0.20 -24.25 43.56
C LEU A 65 0.48 -25.58 43.87
N ARG A 66 1.14 -26.16 42.86
CA ARG A 66 1.95 -27.37 43.01
C ARG A 66 3.29 -27.02 43.63
N ALA A 67 4.02 -28.02 44.12
CA ALA A 67 5.27 -27.82 44.84
C ALA A 67 6.36 -27.08 44.03
N HIS A 68 6.34 -27.21 42.69
CA HIS A 68 7.29 -26.56 41.78
C HIS A 68 6.79 -25.25 41.18
N ASP A 69 5.52 -24.91 41.37
CA ASP A 69 4.98 -23.63 40.92
C ASP A 69 5.54 -22.51 41.80
N ARG A 70 5.70 -21.32 41.21
CA ARG A 70 6.43 -20.21 41.85
C ARG A 70 5.54 -19.00 42.03
N VAL A 71 5.71 -18.34 43.16
CA VAL A 71 5.09 -17.04 43.46
C VAL A 71 6.17 -15.98 43.54
N MET A 72 5.99 -14.89 42.80
CA MET A 72 6.92 -13.77 42.77
C MET A 72 6.21 -12.50 43.22
N MET A 73 6.64 -11.95 44.36
CA MET A 73 6.20 -10.63 44.80
C MET A 73 6.94 -9.54 44.01
N ARG A 74 6.22 -8.50 43.61
CA ARG A 74 6.75 -7.38 42.84
C ARG A 74 6.23 -6.04 43.39
N PRO A 75 7.07 -4.99 43.46
CA PRO A 75 6.62 -3.65 43.86
C PRO A 75 5.77 -2.98 42.78
N GLU A 76 5.91 -3.40 41.52
CA GLU A 76 5.07 -2.93 40.43
C GLU A 76 3.63 -3.39 40.61
N LYS A 77 2.67 -2.57 40.19
CA LYS A 77 1.24 -2.88 40.29
C LYS A 77 0.62 -3.27 38.96
N HIS A 78 1.06 -2.61 37.90
CA HIS A 78 0.52 -2.76 36.56
C HIS A 78 0.84 -4.14 35.97
N ASP A 79 -0.16 -4.80 35.40
CA ASP A 79 -0.10 -6.14 34.82
C ASP A 79 1.03 -6.33 33.81
N MET A 80 1.25 -5.41 32.87
CA MET A 80 2.35 -5.49 31.90
C MET A 80 3.73 -5.50 32.57
N SER A 81 3.88 -4.80 33.70
CA SER A 81 5.11 -4.87 34.50
C SER A 81 5.25 -6.24 35.18
N LEU A 82 4.16 -6.77 35.74
CA LEU A 82 4.12 -8.08 36.37
C LEU A 82 4.40 -9.20 35.35
N VAL A 83 3.79 -9.13 34.17
CA VAL A 83 3.96 -10.07 33.06
C VAL A 83 5.39 -10.07 32.56
N ALA A 84 5.99 -8.90 32.32
CA ALA A 84 7.39 -8.79 31.91
C ALA A 84 8.35 -9.34 32.98
N ALA A 85 8.08 -9.06 34.26
CA ALA A 85 8.86 -9.61 35.37
C ALA A 85 8.75 -11.14 35.45
N GLY A 86 7.55 -11.69 35.25
CA GLY A 86 7.31 -13.13 35.18
C GLY A 86 8.06 -13.79 34.02
N ALA A 87 8.02 -13.19 32.82
CA ALA A 87 8.73 -13.67 31.65
C ALA A 87 10.25 -13.71 31.86
N ALA A 88 10.82 -12.71 32.55
CA ALA A 88 12.25 -12.63 32.81
C ALA A 88 12.79 -13.81 33.64
N VAL A 89 11.99 -14.30 34.61
CA VAL A 89 12.38 -15.37 35.54
C VAL A 89 11.83 -16.75 35.18
N ALA A 90 11.07 -16.84 34.09
CA ALA A 90 10.52 -18.08 33.58
C ALA A 90 11.62 -19.09 33.25
N ALA A 91 11.39 -20.36 33.55
CA ALA A 91 12.30 -21.45 33.23
C ALA A 91 11.97 -22.11 31.88
N GLY A 92 10.73 -21.96 31.41
CA GLY A 92 10.22 -22.64 30.22
C GLY A 92 10.79 -22.13 28.92
N GLU A 93 10.92 -23.03 27.95
CA GLU A 93 11.33 -22.67 26.57
C GLU A 93 10.22 -21.90 25.84
N VAL A 94 8.97 -22.13 26.25
CA VAL A 94 7.78 -21.46 25.75
C VAL A 94 7.10 -20.71 26.88
N LEU A 95 6.75 -19.46 26.63
CA LEU A 95 5.98 -18.62 27.54
C LEU A 95 4.50 -18.69 27.15
N PHE A 96 3.62 -18.91 28.11
CA PHE A 96 2.18 -18.82 27.95
C PHE A 96 1.69 -17.65 28.81
N PHE A 97 1.25 -16.59 28.17
CA PHE A 97 0.66 -15.42 28.81
C PHE A 97 -0.85 -15.60 28.96
N THR A 98 -1.35 -15.28 30.15
CA THR A 98 -2.78 -15.31 30.48
C THR A 98 -3.05 -14.30 31.59
N GLU A 99 -4.32 -13.91 31.77
CA GLU A 99 -4.73 -13.03 32.86
C GLU A 99 -5.32 -13.82 34.04
N SER A 100 -5.37 -13.20 35.21
CA SER A 100 -5.91 -13.83 36.43
C SER A 100 -7.44 -13.97 36.48
N HIS A 101 -8.14 -13.42 35.48
CA HIS A 101 -9.58 -13.61 35.27
C HIS A 101 -9.90 -14.46 34.01
N VAL A 102 -8.88 -15.08 33.43
CA VAL A 102 -8.97 -16.05 32.34
C VAL A 102 -8.76 -17.45 32.91
N TRP A 103 -9.48 -18.45 32.40
CA TRP A 103 -9.21 -19.85 32.74
C TRP A 103 -9.08 -20.73 31.51
N ALA A 104 -8.20 -21.71 31.59
CA ALA A 104 -7.88 -22.62 30.51
C ALA A 104 -8.92 -23.73 30.33
N GLU A 105 -9.15 -24.14 29.10
CA GLU A 105 -9.77 -25.44 28.82
C GLU A 105 -8.76 -26.58 29.10
N PRO A 106 -9.20 -27.80 29.46
CA PRO A 106 -8.34 -28.91 29.88
C PRO A 106 -7.20 -29.30 28.92
N ASP A 107 -7.37 -29.05 27.63
CA ASP A 107 -6.46 -29.49 26.56
C ASP A 107 -5.67 -28.33 25.92
N VAL A 108 -5.68 -27.12 26.52
CA VAL A 108 -5.04 -25.95 25.91
C VAL A 108 -3.53 -26.12 25.78
N LEU A 109 -2.84 -26.67 26.78
CA LEU A 109 -1.39 -26.91 26.72
C LEU A 109 -1.03 -28.00 25.70
N GLU A 110 -1.84 -29.06 25.62
CA GLU A 110 -1.66 -30.13 24.64
C GLU A 110 -1.78 -29.60 23.21
N LYS A 111 -2.85 -28.85 22.93
CA LYS A 111 -3.07 -28.23 21.64
C LYS A 111 -2.03 -27.18 21.30
N SER A 112 -1.53 -26.47 22.32
CA SER A 112 -0.45 -25.49 22.13
C SER A 112 0.86 -26.19 21.76
N ALA A 113 1.19 -27.31 22.42
CA ALA A 113 2.35 -28.13 22.08
C ALA A 113 2.23 -28.72 20.67
N ALA A 114 1.05 -29.25 20.32
CA ALA A 114 0.77 -29.76 18.98
C ALA A 114 0.93 -28.66 17.92
N ALA A 115 0.40 -27.46 18.16
CA ALA A 115 0.54 -26.33 17.26
C ALA A 115 2.01 -25.91 17.04
N LEU A 116 2.84 -25.88 18.08
CA LEU A 116 4.27 -25.60 17.94
C LEU A 116 5.03 -26.67 17.16
N ALA A 117 4.57 -27.93 17.24
CA ALA A 117 5.15 -29.04 16.50
C ALA A 117 4.70 -29.06 15.03
N GLU A 118 3.42 -28.79 14.76
CA GLU A 118 2.83 -28.69 13.42
C GLU A 118 3.35 -27.47 12.66
N HIS A 119 3.62 -26.36 13.37
CA HIS A 119 4.11 -25.10 12.81
C HIS A 119 5.46 -24.70 13.41
N PRO A 120 6.57 -25.40 13.07
CA PRO A 120 7.88 -25.13 13.69
C PRO A 120 8.45 -23.75 13.34
N HIS A 121 7.98 -23.14 12.25
CA HIS A 121 8.36 -21.79 11.80
C HIS A 121 7.63 -20.68 12.58
N TRP A 122 6.55 -20.99 13.29
CA TRP A 122 5.90 -20.02 14.16
C TRP A 122 6.73 -19.80 15.41
N VAL A 123 7.03 -18.53 15.68
CA VAL A 123 7.67 -18.16 16.94
C VAL A 123 6.66 -18.06 18.08
N GLY A 124 5.37 -17.94 17.75
CA GLY A 124 4.28 -17.88 18.71
C GLY A 124 2.92 -17.88 18.01
N PHE A 125 1.86 -17.90 18.80
CA PHE A 125 0.47 -17.78 18.34
C PHE A 125 -0.43 -17.36 19.50
N SER A 126 -1.60 -16.83 19.18
CA SER A 126 -2.67 -16.66 20.18
C SER A 126 -3.67 -17.81 20.09
N CYS A 127 -4.20 -18.22 21.24
CA CYS A 127 -5.32 -19.16 21.32
C CYS A 127 -6.65 -18.44 21.09
N ARG A 128 -7.75 -19.19 20.99
CA ARG A 128 -9.09 -18.60 20.97
C ARG A 128 -9.51 -18.19 22.38
N SER A 129 -9.74 -16.89 22.57
CA SER A 129 -10.45 -16.37 23.75
C SER A 129 -11.96 -16.49 23.53
N VAL A 130 -12.67 -17.08 24.49
CA VAL A 130 -14.14 -17.26 24.46
C VAL A 130 -14.75 -16.39 25.55
N GLY A 131 -15.59 -15.43 25.17
CA GLY A 131 -16.19 -14.49 26.12
C GLY A 131 -17.18 -15.14 27.07
N VAL A 132 -17.03 -14.81 28.36
CA VAL A 132 -17.97 -15.13 29.43
C VAL A 132 -18.55 -13.84 29.96
N THR A 133 -19.87 -13.74 29.91
CA THR A 133 -20.63 -12.52 30.19
C THR A 133 -21.68 -12.80 31.25
N HIS A 134 -22.06 -11.78 32.02
CA HIS A 134 -22.95 -11.91 33.17
C HIS A 134 -23.94 -10.74 33.34
N ASN A 135 -23.80 -9.69 32.53
CA ASN A 135 -24.73 -8.56 32.47
C ASN A 135 -24.76 -7.96 31.04
N ALA A 136 -25.74 -7.10 30.74
CA ALA A 136 -25.89 -6.53 29.40
C ALA A 136 -24.67 -5.70 28.93
N LEU A 137 -23.94 -5.08 29.85
CA LEU A 137 -22.72 -4.33 29.53
C LEU A 137 -21.57 -5.27 29.19
N SER A 138 -21.41 -6.40 29.89
CA SER A 138 -20.41 -7.42 29.58
C SER A 138 -20.69 -8.13 28.24
N VAL A 139 -21.95 -8.27 27.85
CA VAL A 139 -22.33 -8.75 26.50
C VAL A 139 -21.88 -7.75 25.44
N ALA A 140 -22.22 -6.48 25.63
CA ALA A 140 -21.83 -5.42 24.71
C ALA A 140 -20.31 -5.20 24.63
N GLU A 141 -19.60 -5.40 25.74
CA GLU A 141 -18.14 -5.39 25.85
C GLU A 141 -17.51 -6.56 25.07
N ALA A 142 -17.99 -7.79 25.29
CA ALA A 142 -17.54 -8.97 24.57
C ALA A 142 -17.77 -8.83 23.06
N ASP A 143 -18.97 -8.41 22.63
CA ASP A 143 -19.29 -8.19 21.22
C ASP A 143 -18.39 -7.14 20.54
N LEU A 144 -17.88 -6.16 21.32
CA LEU A 144 -16.96 -5.15 20.81
C LEU A 144 -15.56 -5.73 20.63
N TYR A 145 -15.01 -6.37 21.67
CA TYR A 145 -13.65 -6.91 21.66
C TYR A 145 -13.51 -8.15 20.78
N GLU A 146 -14.45 -9.09 20.80
CA GLU A 146 -14.38 -10.29 19.96
C GLU A 146 -14.36 -9.92 18.47
N ALA A 147 -15.15 -8.92 18.05
CA ALA A 147 -15.12 -8.42 16.68
C ALA A 147 -13.76 -7.78 16.32
N GLU A 148 -13.08 -7.15 17.27
CA GLU A 148 -11.73 -6.60 17.07
C GLU A 148 -10.66 -7.70 17.05
N ILE A 149 -10.77 -8.68 17.93
CA ILE A 149 -9.90 -9.86 17.99
C ILE A 149 -9.98 -10.64 16.68
N GLU A 150 -11.19 -10.92 16.16
CA GLU A 150 -11.35 -11.63 14.89
C GLU A 150 -10.65 -10.91 13.73
N ARG A 151 -10.79 -9.58 13.65
CA ARG A 151 -10.07 -8.75 12.66
C ARG A 151 -8.56 -8.79 12.88
N GLY A 152 -8.11 -8.77 14.14
CA GLY A 152 -6.69 -8.86 14.51
C GLY A 152 -6.07 -10.21 14.13
N MET A 153 -6.77 -11.31 14.41
CA MET A 153 -6.31 -12.67 14.11
C MET A 153 -6.21 -12.93 12.60
N ALA A 154 -7.06 -12.28 11.80
CA ALA A 154 -6.95 -12.28 10.33
C ALA A 154 -5.84 -11.35 9.79
N HIS A 155 -5.35 -10.41 10.60
CA HIS A 155 -4.30 -9.46 10.19
C HIS A 155 -2.94 -10.15 10.02
N ALA A 156 -2.06 -9.56 9.21
CA ALA A 156 -0.72 -10.11 8.93
C ALA A 156 0.22 -10.10 10.15
N TRP A 157 -0.04 -9.24 11.15
CA TRP A 157 0.85 -9.06 12.31
C TRP A 157 0.16 -8.80 13.65
N ARG A 158 -1.14 -8.44 13.69
CA ARG A 158 -1.85 -8.04 14.93
C ARG A 158 -2.38 -9.26 15.71
N ARG A 159 -1.54 -10.27 15.89
CA ARG A 159 -1.93 -11.59 16.41
C ARG A 159 -1.51 -11.87 17.86
N VAL A 160 -1.07 -10.85 18.59
CA VAL A 160 -0.73 -10.96 20.01
C VAL A 160 -1.96 -10.61 20.84
N LEU A 161 -2.37 -11.51 21.75
CA LEU A 161 -3.43 -11.31 22.73
C LEU A 161 -2.87 -11.71 24.10
N ASP A 162 -2.59 -10.76 24.97
CA ASP A 162 -2.01 -11.00 26.29
C ASP A 162 -2.77 -12.05 27.15
N GLN A 163 -4.10 -12.12 27.00
CA GLN A 163 -4.98 -13.12 27.62
C GLN A 163 -4.70 -14.57 27.21
N CYS A 164 -4.03 -14.82 26.08
CA CYS A 164 -3.83 -16.18 25.57
C CYS A 164 -2.66 -16.35 24.58
N PHE A 165 -1.61 -15.53 24.72
CA PHE A 165 -0.47 -15.54 23.80
C PHE A 165 0.57 -16.57 24.21
N VAL A 166 0.96 -17.43 23.27
CA VAL A 166 1.99 -18.45 23.42
C VAL A 166 3.18 -18.08 22.55
N VAL A 167 4.39 -18.03 23.10
CA VAL A 167 5.57 -17.59 22.35
C VAL A 167 6.84 -18.29 22.82
N ARG A 168 7.73 -18.61 21.88
CA ARG A 168 9.07 -19.09 22.17
C ARG A 168 9.83 -18.00 22.91
N ARG A 169 10.38 -18.35 24.07
CA ARG A 169 11.05 -17.42 24.97
C ARG A 169 12.14 -16.60 24.27
N GLN A 170 12.93 -17.23 23.40
CA GLN A 170 13.99 -16.54 22.66
C GLN A 170 13.45 -15.43 21.75
N ALA A 171 12.38 -15.71 20.98
CA ALA A 171 11.80 -14.74 20.06
C ALA A 171 11.14 -13.57 20.81
N TYR A 172 10.50 -13.86 21.95
CA TYR A 172 9.96 -12.83 22.85
C TYR A 172 11.03 -11.81 23.25
N PHE A 173 12.18 -12.28 23.74
CA PHE A 173 13.27 -11.38 24.15
C PHE A 173 13.98 -10.71 22.96
N GLN A 174 14.08 -11.37 21.82
CA GLN A 174 14.63 -10.77 20.59
C GLN A 174 13.76 -9.59 20.11
N ALA A 175 12.44 -9.67 20.27
CA ALA A 175 11.52 -8.57 19.98
C ALA A 175 11.42 -7.53 21.11
N GLY A 176 12.22 -7.65 22.17
CA GLY A 176 12.21 -6.74 23.32
C GLY A 176 11.11 -7.02 24.36
N GLY A 177 10.29 -8.06 24.14
CA GLY A 177 9.22 -8.47 25.05
C GLY A 177 8.08 -7.45 25.18
N PHE A 178 7.22 -7.67 26.18
CA PHE A 178 6.26 -6.66 26.60
C PHE A 178 7.03 -5.56 27.34
N ASP A 179 7.04 -4.36 26.76
CA ASP A 179 7.72 -3.20 27.33
C ASP A 179 6.78 -2.47 28.31
N PRO A 180 7.03 -2.54 29.63
CA PRO A 180 6.12 -1.98 30.63
C PRO A 180 5.99 -0.46 30.54
N ALA A 181 6.91 0.23 29.87
CA ALA A 181 6.85 1.68 29.68
C ALA A 181 5.64 2.14 28.87
N TYR A 182 4.98 1.23 28.13
CA TYR A 182 3.84 1.54 27.28
C TYR A 182 2.52 0.93 27.74
N GLY A 183 2.43 0.36 28.96
CA GLY A 183 1.20 -0.26 29.45
C GLY A 183 0.62 -1.26 28.44
N HIS A 184 -0.70 -1.32 28.29
CA HIS A 184 -1.38 -2.24 27.35
C HIS A 184 -1.07 -1.94 25.87
N PHE A 185 -0.50 -0.78 25.53
CA PHE A 185 -0.01 -0.56 24.17
C PHE A 185 1.19 -1.47 23.81
N ALA A 186 1.86 -2.05 24.82
CA ALA A 186 2.96 -2.99 24.65
C ALA A 186 2.56 -4.23 23.82
N GLU A 187 1.29 -4.63 23.83
CA GLU A 187 0.80 -5.75 23.01
C GLU A 187 0.95 -5.47 21.52
N TRP A 188 0.51 -4.29 21.09
CA TRP A 188 0.62 -3.85 19.71
C TRP A 188 2.07 -3.64 19.31
N LEU A 189 2.89 -3.11 20.23
CA LEU A 189 4.31 -2.92 20.00
C LEU A 189 5.06 -4.24 19.82
N LEU A 190 4.82 -5.22 20.69
CA LEU A 190 5.43 -6.55 20.58
C LEU A 190 5.01 -7.24 19.27
N ALA A 191 3.73 -7.16 18.92
CA ALA A 191 3.20 -7.70 17.65
C ALA A 191 3.90 -7.09 16.43
N ALA A 192 4.08 -5.76 16.42
CA ALA A 192 4.76 -5.05 15.34
C ALA A 192 6.26 -5.41 15.27
N ARG A 193 6.94 -5.51 16.42
CA ARG A 193 8.37 -5.85 16.49
C ARG A 193 8.65 -7.27 16.02
N LEU A 194 7.83 -8.23 16.43
CA LEU A 194 7.93 -9.61 15.93
C LEU A 194 7.81 -9.65 14.40
N HIS A 195 6.89 -8.86 13.82
CA HIS A 195 6.72 -8.78 12.37
C HIS A 195 7.89 -8.10 11.64
N GLU A 196 8.39 -6.97 12.15
CA GLU A 196 9.57 -6.29 11.58
C GLU A 196 10.83 -7.15 11.63
N LEU A 197 10.95 -8.04 12.63
CA LEU A 197 12.01 -9.05 12.71
C LEU A 197 11.81 -10.23 11.74
N GLY A 198 10.71 -10.23 10.98
CA GLY A 198 10.37 -11.29 10.03
C GLY A 198 9.84 -12.56 10.69
N PHE A 199 9.44 -12.51 11.96
CA PHE A 199 8.88 -13.66 12.64
C PHE A 199 7.40 -13.87 12.31
N GLU A 200 7.02 -15.14 12.13
CA GLU A 200 5.63 -15.52 11.89
C GLU A 200 4.91 -15.84 13.20
N ILE A 201 3.74 -15.24 13.38
CA ILE A 201 2.84 -15.49 14.51
C ILE A 201 1.54 -16.10 13.98
N GLY A 202 1.12 -17.21 14.57
CA GLY A 202 -0.11 -17.89 14.21
C GLY A 202 -1.34 -17.50 15.03
N PHE A 203 -2.46 -18.17 14.73
CA PHE A 203 -3.68 -18.17 15.55
C PHE A 203 -4.24 -19.59 15.56
N ILE A 204 -4.51 -20.13 16.76
CA ILE A 204 -5.01 -21.50 16.95
C ILE A 204 -6.46 -21.44 17.47
N PRO A 205 -7.47 -21.67 16.62
CA PRO A 205 -8.88 -21.55 17.01
C PRO A 205 -9.36 -22.71 17.91
N ASN A 206 -8.61 -23.81 17.96
CA ASN A 206 -8.98 -25.05 18.65
C ASN A 206 -8.46 -25.10 20.09
N ALA A 207 -7.37 -24.39 20.40
CA ALA A 207 -6.88 -24.15 21.76
C ALA A 207 -7.68 -22.98 22.32
N LYS A 208 -8.32 -23.18 23.48
CA LYS A 208 -9.32 -22.24 24.00
C LYS A 208 -9.02 -21.85 25.43
N VAL A 209 -9.27 -20.59 25.72
CA VAL A 209 -9.40 -20.07 27.08
C VAL A 209 -10.73 -19.33 27.20
N SER A 210 -11.27 -19.28 28.41
CA SER A 210 -12.46 -18.49 28.70
C SER A 210 -12.06 -17.16 29.35
N HIS A 211 -12.53 -16.05 28.78
CA HIS A 211 -12.25 -14.69 29.26
C HIS A 211 -13.48 -14.06 29.89
N TYR A 212 -13.36 -13.65 31.15
CA TYR A 212 -14.48 -13.04 31.86
C TYR A 212 -14.53 -11.53 31.65
N TYR A 213 -15.51 -11.08 30.88
CA TYR A 213 -15.81 -9.66 30.70
C TYR A 213 -16.59 -9.13 31.89
N ILE A 214 -16.06 -8.09 32.54
CA ILE A 214 -16.60 -7.56 33.80
C ILE A 214 -17.88 -6.73 33.60
N GLY A 215 -18.08 -6.17 32.40
CA GLY A 215 -19.22 -5.28 32.13
C GLY A 215 -19.26 -4.10 33.09
N ASN A 216 -18.12 -3.45 33.32
CA ASN A 216 -17.98 -2.29 34.20
C ASN A 216 -17.34 -1.13 33.45
N LEU A 217 -18.08 -0.04 33.30
CA LEU A 217 -17.66 1.09 32.49
C LEU A 217 -16.40 1.79 33.04
N LYS A 218 -16.24 1.83 34.37
CA LYS A 218 -15.07 2.44 35.00
C LYS A 218 -13.79 1.66 34.63
N VAL A 219 -13.82 0.34 34.73
CA VAL A 219 -12.69 -0.53 34.38
C VAL A 219 -12.35 -0.40 32.90
N LEU A 220 -13.35 -0.42 32.02
CA LEU A 220 -13.16 -0.20 30.58
C LEU A 220 -12.49 1.14 30.26
N ARG A 221 -12.90 2.18 30.99
CA ARG A 221 -12.36 3.53 30.85
C ARG A 221 -10.92 3.64 31.35
N GLU A 222 -10.56 2.90 32.40
CA GLU A 222 -9.18 2.82 32.93
C GLU A 222 -8.26 2.11 31.92
N PHE A 223 -8.66 0.93 31.44
CA PHE A 223 -7.93 0.19 30.38
C PHE A 223 -7.71 1.05 29.12
N THR A 224 -8.78 1.70 28.63
CA THR A 224 -8.68 2.59 27.45
C THR A 224 -7.71 3.76 27.68
N GLN A 225 -7.65 4.30 28.90
CA GLN A 225 -6.74 5.39 29.21
C GLN A 225 -5.29 4.92 29.24
N ASP A 226 -5.03 3.77 29.83
CA ASP A 226 -3.70 3.18 29.90
C ASP A 226 -3.13 2.91 28.50
N PHE A 227 -3.92 2.25 27.64
CA PHE A 227 -3.53 2.03 26.25
C PHE A 227 -3.19 3.33 25.52
N VAL A 228 -3.98 4.39 25.71
CA VAL A 228 -3.76 5.70 25.09
C VAL A 228 -2.52 6.41 25.66
N ASP A 229 -2.25 6.28 26.96
CA ASP A 229 -1.05 6.84 27.56
C ASP A 229 0.21 6.14 27.05
N GLY A 230 0.15 4.82 26.88
CA GLY A 230 1.19 4.02 26.23
C GLY A 230 1.44 4.44 24.78
N GLU A 231 0.37 4.53 23.98
CA GLU A 231 0.44 5.01 22.59
C GLU A 231 1.09 6.40 22.53
N MET A 232 0.62 7.34 23.35
CA MET A 232 1.12 8.72 23.36
C MET A 232 2.57 8.81 23.81
N SER A 233 2.99 7.98 24.77
CA SER A 233 4.38 7.92 25.25
C SER A 233 5.31 7.33 24.20
N TYR A 234 4.88 6.28 23.49
CA TYR A 234 5.61 5.73 22.34
C TYR A 234 5.81 6.77 21.23
N MET A 235 4.77 7.58 20.96
CA MET A 235 4.81 8.62 19.94
C MET A 235 5.74 9.79 20.26
N ASP A 236 6.06 10.01 21.55
CA ASP A 236 6.89 11.14 22.01
C ASP A 236 8.40 10.83 22.02
N GLN A 237 8.80 9.59 21.71
CA GLN A 237 10.22 9.20 21.68
C GLN A 237 11.01 9.96 20.62
N ASP A 238 12.23 10.40 20.95
CA ASP A 238 13.10 11.21 20.06
C ASP A 238 13.59 10.49 18.79
N THR A 239 13.72 9.16 18.83
CA THR A 239 14.16 8.34 17.69
C THR A 239 13.00 7.47 17.22
N PRO A 240 12.62 7.49 15.94
CA PRO A 240 11.59 6.59 15.43
C PRO A 240 12.06 5.13 15.52
N ASP A 241 11.32 4.30 16.24
CA ASP A 241 11.46 2.83 16.21
C ASP A 241 11.14 2.33 14.78
N ALA A 242 11.75 1.23 14.32
CA ALA A 242 11.49 0.64 13.01
C ALA A 242 9.99 0.32 12.79
N CYS A 243 9.27 -0.01 13.85
CA CYS A 243 7.83 -0.27 13.83
C CYS A 243 6.97 1.01 13.69
N ALA A 244 7.59 2.19 13.65
CA ALA A 244 6.92 3.47 13.48
C ALA A 244 5.96 3.42 12.30
N ASP A 245 6.34 2.95 11.11
CA ASP A 245 5.43 2.97 9.97
C ASP A 245 4.25 2.00 10.05
N LEU A 246 4.33 0.97 10.91
CA LEU A 246 3.22 0.06 11.20
C LEU A 246 2.25 0.64 12.24
N LEU A 247 2.79 1.29 13.28
CA LEU A 247 2.06 1.80 14.44
C LEU A 247 1.59 3.26 14.27
N LEU A 248 2.34 4.07 13.50
CA LEU A 248 2.09 5.50 13.24
C LEU A 248 1.14 5.75 12.05
N ARG A 249 0.60 4.72 11.41
CA ARG A 249 -0.53 4.85 10.45
C ARG A 249 -1.84 5.32 11.12
N GLY A 250 -1.81 5.68 12.41
CA GLY A 250 -2.95 6.14 13.21
C GLY A 250 -3.17 7.67 13.32
N PRO A 251 -4.31 8.08 13.90
CA PRO A 251 -4.79 9.48 14.00
C PRO A 251 -3.96 10.43 14.87
N ALA A 252 -3.06 9.91 15.71
CA ALA A 252 -2.42 10.68 16.76
C ALA A 252 -1.43 11.73 16.19
N VAL A 253 -0.63 11.39 15.18
CA VAL A 253 0.46 12.25 14.68
C VAL A 253 -0.05 13.51 13.95
N ARG A 254 -1.16 13.43 13.19
CA ARG A 254 -1.62 14.54 12.32
C ARG A 254 -2.43 15.64 13.02
N ARG A 255 -2.79 15.50 14.31
CA ARG A 255 -3.60 16.49 15.05
C ARG A 255 -2.80 17.37 16.04
N SER A 256 -1.50 17.19 16.20
CA SER A 256 -0.70 17.90 17.22
C SER A 256 -0.61 19.41 16.97
N GLN A 257 -0.62 19.84 15.70
CA GLN A 257 -0.45 21.25 15.32
C GLN A 257 -1.74 22.07 15.18
N SER A 258 -2.91 21.42 15.20
CA SER A 258 -4.23 22.06 15.12
C SER A 258 -4.51 23.08 16.23
N PHE A 259 -3.71 23.06 17.30
CA PHE A 259 -3.88 23.90 18.50
C PHE A 259 -2.82 25.00 18.65
N SER A 260 -2.00 25.23 17.62
CA SER A 260 -1.02 26.32 17.61
C SER A 260 -1.72 27.68 17.58
N ARG A 261 -1.39 28.58 18.52
CA ARG A 261 -1.89 29.97 18.53
C ARG A 261 -1.47 30.74 17.27
N ARG A 262 -0.26 30.48 16.77
CA ARG A 262 0.26 31.09 15.53
C ARG A 262 -0.56 30.65 14.34
N LEU A 263 -0.91 29.36 14.27
CA LEU A 263 -1.82 28.83 13.26
C LEU A 263 -3.21 29.46 13.38
N ALA A 264 -3.78 29.48 14.59
CA ALA A 264 -5.10 30.03 14.83
C ALA A 264 -5.20 31.52 14.44
N ALA A 265 -4.16 32.32 14.73
CA ALA A 265 -4.08 33.70 14.28
C ALA A 265 -4.05 33.82 12.76
N GLY A 266 -3.28 32.97 12.06
CA GLY A 266 -3.26 32.91 10.59
C GLY A 266 -4.62 32.54 9.99
N MET A 267 -5.25 31.50 10.53
CA MET A 267 -6.59 31.06 10.11
C MET A 267 -7.67 32.11 10.41
N LEU A 268 -7.57 32.85 11.51
CA LEU A 268 -8.48 33.97 11.79
C LEU A 268 -8.28 35.13 10.83
N ARG A 269 -7.05 35.46 10.42
CA ARG A 269 -6.83 36.45 9.36
C ARG A 269 -7.48 36.01 8.05
N ILE A 270 -7.30 34.74 7.67
CA ILE A 270 -7.90 34.14 6.48
C ILE A 270 -9.44 34.22 6.52
N VAL A 271 -10.07 33.86 7.65
CA VAL A 271 -11.54 33.85 7.80
C VAL A 271 -12.14 35.24 8.09
N SER A 272 -11.35 36.19 8.59
CA SER A 272 -11.79 37.56 8.92
C SER A 272 -11.51 38.60 7.83
N ASN A 273 -10.75 38.29 6.78
CA ASN A 273 -10.46 39.23 5.67
C ASN A 273 -11.68 39.56 4.77
N ASP A 274 -12.89 39.25 5.24
CA ASP A 274 -14.20 39.48 4.64
C ASP A 274 -14.72 40.92 4.84
N GLY A 275 -13.93 41.80 5.48
CA GLY A 275 -14.42 43.10 5.98
C GLY A 275 -13.83 44.38 5.38
N SER A 276 -12.71 44.35 4.64
CA SER A 276 -12.01 45.60 4.31
C SER A 276 -11.18 45.58 3.02
N CYS A 277 -11.74 45.11 1.90
CA CYS A 277 -11.21 45.44 0.57
C CYS A 277 -12.34 45.59 -0.47
N ARG A 278 -12.38 46.78 -1.06
CA ARG A 278 -13.42 47.36 -1.95
C ARG A 278 -13.43 46.77 -3.38
N SER A 279 -13.56 45.46 -3.56
CA SER A 279 -13.88 44.91 -4.88
C SER A 279 -14.92 43.80 -4.80
N VAL A 280 -15.86 43.84 -5.74
CA VAL A 280 -17.11 43.06 -5.82
C VAL A 280 -16.90 41.55 -6.06
N VAL A 281 -15.71 40.98 -5.83
CA VAL A 281 -15.35 39.66 -6.39
C VAL A 281 -15.19 38.52 -5.37
N TRP A 282 -15.15 38.77 -4.06
CA TRP A 282 -14.85 37.70 -3.08
C TRP A 282 -15.80 37.68 -1.89
N LYS A 283 -16.95 37.00 -2.01
CA LYS A 283 -17.68 36.49 -0.84
C LYS A 283 -17.12 35.11 -0.50
N LEU A 284 -16.75 34.88 0.76
CA LEU A 284 -16.39 33.52 1.24
C LEU A 284 -17.54 32.54 0.89
N PRO A 285 -17.25 31.29 0.48
CA PRO A 285 -18.25 30.26 0.15
C PRO A 285 -18.92 29.67 1.42
N LEU A 286 -19.07 30.47 2.47
CA LEU A 286 -19.55 30.03 3.77
C LEU A 286 -20.86 30.73 4.09
N SER A 287 -21.84 29.96 4.59
CA SER A 287 -23.01 30.55 5.21
C SER A 287 -22.59 31.38 6.43
N ALA A 288 -23.39 32.39 6.82
CA ALA A 288 -23.12 33.17 8.03
C ALA A 288 -22.95 32.28 9.28
N ARG A 289 -23.69 31.16 9.34
CA ARG A 289 -23.59 30.16 10.41
C ARG A 289 -22.28 29.38 10.37
N ASP A 290 -21.82 28.95 9.20
CA ASP A 290 -20.56 28.21 9.07
C ASP A 290 -19.34 29.10 9.28
N ASN A 291 -19.40 30.36 8.81
CA ASN A 291 -18.39 31.37 9.07
C ASN A 291 -18.26 31.65 10.58
N ALA A 292 -19.40 31.87 11.27
CA ALA A 292 -19.42 32.04 12.72
C ALA A 292 -18.84 30.82 13.46
N ARG A 293 -19.14 29.59 13.02
CA ARG A 293 -18.58 28.36 13.62
C ARG A 293 -17.07 28.22 13.42
N LEU A 294 -16.56 28.52 12.22
CA LEU A 294 -15.12 28.49 11.92
C LEU A 294 -14.37 29.58 12.69
N ARG A 295 -14.92 30.80 12.77
CA ARG A 295 -14.37 31.87 13.62
C ARG A 295 -14.36 31.45 15.08
N LEU A 296 -15.48 30.96 15.60
CA LEU A 296 -15.57 30.51 16.99
C LEU A 296 -14.55 29.42 17.30
N ARG A 297 -14.38 28.44 16.40
CA ARG A 297 -13.34 27.41 16.52
C ARG A 297 -11.95 28.03 16.66
N TRP A 298 -11.51 28.86 15.71
CA TRP A 298 -10.15 29.39 15.72
C TRP A 298 -9.92 30.46 16.79
N VAL A 299 -10.93 31.26 17.15
CA VAL A 299 -10.90 32.14 18.34
C VAL A 299 -10.71 31.31 19.60
N SER A 300 -11.42 30.19 19.73
CA SER A 300 -11.29 29.30 20.89
C SER A 300 -9.87 28.70 21.00
N VAL A 301 -9.24 28.36 19.87
CA VAL A 301 -7.82 27.93 19.83
C VAL A 301 -6.88 29.09 20.18
N LEU A 302 -7.14 30.30 19.68
CA LEU A 302 -6.28 31.45 19.94
C LEU A 302 -6.29 31.80 21.44
N VAL A 303 -7.47 31.92 22.04
CA VAL A 303 -7.66 32.31 23.45
C VAL A 303 -7.24 31.18 24.37
N ALA A 304 -7.83 30.00 24.18
CA ALA A 304 -7.81 28.91 25.16
C ALA A 304 -7.08 27.64 24.65
N ARG A 305 -6.43 27.68 23.48
CA ARG A 305 -5.66 26.57 22.88
C ARG A 305 -6.49 25.29 22.78
N MET A 306 -6.14 24.30 23.59
CA MET A 306 -6.73 22.96 23.60
C MET A 306 -7.91 22.86 24.56
N TRP A 307 -8.07 23.83 25.48
CA TRP A 307 -9.02 23.77 26.57
C TRP A 307 -10.47 23.56 26.11
N PRO A 308 -11.00 24.29 25.10
CA PRO A 308 -12.40 24.13 24.68
C PRO A 308 -12.68 22.77 24.07
N PHE A 309 -11.69 22.20 23.38
CA PHE A 309 -11.77 20.87 22.77
C PHE A 309 -11.71 19.78 23.83
N TRP A 310 -10.85 19.97 24.84
CA TRP A 310 -10.80 19.10 26.00
C TRP A 310 -12.10 19.15 26.79
N LEU A 311 -12.64 20.34 27.10
CA LEU A 311 -13.92 20.46 27.79
C LEU A 311 -15.03 19.75 26.99
N LYS A 312 -15.09 19.95 25.67
CA LYS A 312 -16.08 19.27 24.83
C LYS A 312 -15.93 17.74 24.91
N ALA A 313 -14.70 17.22 24.80
CA ALA A 313 -14.42 15.79 24.90
C ALA A 313 -14.75 15.27 26.31
N TRP A 314 -14.47 16.04 27.35
CA TRP A 314 -14.79 15.73 28.74
C TRP A 314 -16.29 15.69 29.00
N ILE A 315 -17.05 16.68 28.53
CA ILE A 315 -18.51 16.66 28.60
C ILE A 315 -19.06 15.45 27.85
N ALA A 316 -18.54 15.15 26.65
CA ALA A 316 -18.99 14.01 25.85
C ALA A 316 -18.71 12.67 26.56
N ASP A 317 -17.50 12.49 27.12
CA ASP A 317 -17.12 11.35 27.97
C ASP A 317 -18.09 11.21 29.16
N CYS A 318 -18.27 12.26 29.96
CA CYS A 318 -19.16 12.25 31.12
C CYS A 318 -20.63 11.94 30.75
N VAL A 319 -21.18 12.62 29.74
CA VAL A 319 -22.58 12.44 29.32
C VAL A 319 -22.80 11.05 28.73
N SER A 320 -21.88 10.57 27.88
CA SER A 320 -21.99 9.22 27.32
C SER A 320 -21.87 8.16 28.40
N GLY A 321 -20.99 8.33 29.38
CA GLY A 321 -20.85 7.40 30.49
C GLY A 321 -22.11 7.31 31.35
N VAL A 322 -22.69 8.45 31.75
CA VAL A 322 -23.97 8.48 32.48
C VAL A 322 -25.10 7.83 31.67
N ARG A 323 -25.12 8.05 30.34
CA ARG A 323 -26.12 7.43 29.45
C ARG A 323 -25.97 5.92 29.36
N ILE A 324 -24.74 5.41 29.33
CA ILE A 324 -24.45 3.97 29.31
C ILE A 324 -24.85 3.35 30.65
N GLU A 325 -24.45 3.93 31.78
CA GLU A 325 -24.83 3.46 33.12
C GLU A 325 -26.35 3.42 33.30
N TRP A 326 -27.04 4.48 32.87
CA TRP A 326 -28.50 4.51 32.90
C TRP A 326 -29.14 3.48 31.94
N GLY A 327 -28.52 3.28 30.77
CA GLY A 327 -28.96 2.36 29.73
C GLY A 327 -28.62 0.90 30.00
N ALA A 328 -27.65 0.59 30.86
CA ALA A 328 -27.12 -0.75 31.09
C ALA A 328 -28.19 -1.74 31.55
N SER A 329 -29.22 -1.28 32.27
CA SER A 329 -30.37 -2.09 32.70
C SER A 329 -31.62 -1.94 31.83
N ARG A 330 -31.57 -1.15 30.75
CA ARG A 330 -32.76 -0.73 29.98
C ARG A 330 -32.65 -0.94 28.48
N TRP A 331 -31.43 -0.98 27.94
CA TRP A 331 -31.17 -1.07 26.51
C TRP A 331 -30.79 -2.49 26.12
N GLN A 332 -31.06 -2.84 24.87
CA GLN A 332 -30.56 -4.08 24.29
C GLN A 332 -29.03 -4.02 24.14
N PRO A 333 -28.32 -5.16 24.26
CA PRO A 333 -26.85 -5.22 24.15
C PRO A 333 -26.31 -4.57 22.87
N GLU A 334 -26.98 -4.75 21.73
CA GLU A 334 -26.55 -4.15 20.46
C GLU A 334 -26.48 -2.61 20.54
N ARG A 335 -27.49 -1.97 21.17
CA ARG A 335 -27.49 -0.51 21.39
C ARG A 335 -26.40 -0.09 22.38
N LEU A 336 -26.14 -0.89 23.40
CA LEU A 336 -25.05 -0.64 24.35
C LEU A 336 -23.69 -0.75 23.66
N ARG A 337 -23.50 -1.68 22.72
CA ARG A 337 -22.27 -1.86 21.93
C ARG A 337 -21.93 -0.59 21.15
N PHE A 338 -22.90 -0.02 20.43
CA PHE A 338 -22.70 1.24 19.72
C PHE A 338 -22.42 2.42 20.67
N ALA A 339 -23.07 2.45 21.83
CA ALA A 339 -22.82 3.48 22.82
C ALA A 339 -21.41 3.35 23.44
N LEU A 340 -20.96 2.13 23.73
CA LEU A 340 -19.61 1.82 24.23
C LEU A 340 -18.53 2.23 23.23
N ALA A 341 -18.68 1.88 21.95
CA ALA A 341 -17.74 2.27 20.90
C ALA A 341 -17.61 3.81 20.82
N ALA A 342 -18.72 4.54 20.83
CA ALA A 342 -18.70 6.00 20.85
C ALA A 342 -18.08 6.57 22.14
N HIS A 343 -18.35 5.95 23.30
CA HIS A 343 -17.74 6.35 24.56
C HIS A 343 -16.22 6.16 24.57
N ALA A 344 -15.72 5.03 24.08
CA ALA A 344 -14.30 4.76 23.92
C ALA A 344 -13.63 5.85 23.07
N GLU A 345 -14.23 6.26 21.94
CA GLU A 345 -13.73 7.38 21.15
C GLU A 345 -13.65 8.70 21.93
N PHE A 346 -14.64 9.01 22.77
CA PHE A 346 -14.60 10.22 23.61
C PHE A 346 -13.51 10.15 24.67
N VAL A 347 -13.33 8.99 25.32
CA VAL A 347 -12.25 8.76 26.29
C VAL A 347 -10.89 8.89 25.63
N VAL A 348 -10.66 8.24 24.49
CA VAL A 348 -9.42 8.34 23.70
C VAL A 348 -9.13 9.79 23.32
N ASN A 349 -10.11 10.50 22.76
CA ASN A 349 -9.93 11.89 22.36
C ASN A 349 -9.62 12.79 23.56
N ARG A 350 -10.33 12.64 24.68
CA ARG A 350 -10.04 13.41 25.91
C ARG A 350 -8.64 13.10 26.41
N ARG A 351 -8.27 11.82 26.52
CA ARG A 351 -6.99 11.40 27.12
C ARG A 351 -5.78 11.87 26.29
N ARG A 352 -5.84 11.75 24.96
CA ARG A 352 -4.83 12.33 24.05
C ARG A 352 -4.69 13.85 24.23
N LEU A 353 -5.78 14.58 24.46
CA LEU A 353 -5.75 16.03 24.72
C LEU A 353 -5.11 16.35 26.09
N GLU A 354 -5.48 15.61 27.15
CA GLU A 354 -4.89 15.75 28.49
C GLU A 354 -3.38 15.49 28.49
N TRP A 355 -2.97 14.40 27.85
CA TRP A 355 -1.57 14.03 27.72
C TRP A 355 -0.77 15.19 27.09
N ARG A 356 -1.28 15.78 25.99
CA ARG A 356 -0.63 16.91 25.31
C ARG A 356 -0.66 18.23 26.08
N MET A 357 -1.65 18.42 26.95
CA MET A 357 -1.68 19.59 27.83
C MET A 357 -0.60 19.49 28.92
N LYS A 358 -0.32 18.26 29.40
CA LYS A 358 0.69 17.98 30.41
C LYS A 358 2.11 17.96 29.83
N HIS A 359 2.28 17.31 28.68
CA HIS A 359 3.56 17.15 28.00
C HIS A 359 3.67 18.21 26.90
N ARG A 360 4.50 19.23 27.13
CA ARG A 360 4.88 20.17 26.06
C ARG A 360 5.57 19.35 24.98
N THR A 361 4.94 19.20 23.82
CA THR A 361 5.57 18.58 22.65
C THR A 361 6.87 19.32 22.32
N SER A 362 8.00 18.80 22.80
CA SER A 362 9.33 19.27 22.45
C SER A 362 9.82 18.47 21.26
N ARG A 363 9.17 18.64 20.10
CA ARG A 363 9.82 18.27 18.84
C ARG A 363 10.04 19.50 18.01
N HIS A 364 11.32 19.84 17.97
CA HIS A 364 11.93 20.80 17.09
C HIS A 364 11.40 20.57 15.69
N ALA A 365 11.20 21.65 14.95
CA ALA A 365 11.30 21.55 13.50
C ALA A 365 12.66 20.90 13.23
N SER A 366 12.66 19.58 12.96
CA SER A 366 13.73 18.97 12.18
C SER A 366 13.99 19.97 11.07
N ALA A 367 15.23 20.45 10.96
CA ALA A 367 15.65 21.35 9.90
C ALA A 367 15.31 20.65 8.58
N ALA A 368 14.09 20.86 8.09
CA ALA A 368 13.64 20.29 6.85
C ALA A 368 14.57 20.91 5.81
N LEU A 369 15.41 20.08 5.21
CA LEU A 369 16.17 20.47 4.04
C LEU A 369 15.16 21.11 3.08
N LEU A 370 15.39 22.38 2.74
CA LEU A 370 14.52 23.07 1.79
C LEU A 370 14.56 22.29 0.48
N THR A 371 13.40 21.96 -0.07
CA THR A 371 13.32 21.18 -1.31
C THR A 371 12.63 22.00 -2.40
N ASP A 372 13.27 22.09 -3.56
CA ASP A 372 12.68 22.74 -4.73
C ASP A 372 11.53 21.91 -5.32
N VAL A 373 11.59 20.59 -5.16
CA VAL A 373 10.54 19.66 -5.57
C VAL A 373 10.12 18.83 -4.38
N GLY A 374 8.83 18.54 -4.26
CA GLY A 374 8.34 17.63 -3.23
C GLY A 374 6.86 17.33 -3.34
N ALA A 375 6.40 16.43 -2.47
CA ALA A 375 5.01 16.05 -2.37
C ALA A 375 4.58 15.77 -0.93
N TRP A 376 3.29 15.92 -0.66
CA TRP A 376 2.61 15.64 0.59
C TRP A 376 1.33 14.86 0.32
N GLY A 377 0.99 13.86 1.14
CA GLY A 377 -0.22 13.05 0.95
C GLY A 377 -0.36 11.89 1.94
N PRO A 378 -1.51 11.19 1.92
CA PRO A 378 -1.69 9.93 2.65
C PRO A 378 -0.83 8.83 2.01
N GLY A 379 -0.13 8.04 2.84
CA GLY A 379 0.77 6.97 2.39
C GLY A 379 2.17 7.41 1.93
N LEU A 380 2.48 8.70 1.93
CA LEU A 380 3.85 9.19 1.65
C LEU A 380 4.65 9.34 2.95
N PRO A 381 5.92 8.88 3.00
CA PRO A 381 6.81 9.08 4.13
C PRO A 381 7.16 10.56 4.21
N THR A 382 6.35 11.36 4.90
CA THR A 382 6.57 12.81 4.97
C THR A 382 6.55 13.34 6.39
N VAL A 383 7.69 13.92 6.78
CA VAL A 383 7.96 14.68 8.03
C VAL A 383 7.24 16.06 8.02
N LEU A 384 6.40 16.31 7.02
CA LEU A 384 5.81 17.63 6.78
C LEU A 384 4.57 17.85 7.64
N THR A 385 4.54 19.04 8.23
CA THR A 385 3.47 19.46 9.13
C THR A 385 2.18 19.79 8.36
N ALA A 386 1.03 19.38 8.90
CA ALA A 386 -0.29 19.72 8.38
C ALA A 386 -1.32 19.87 9.51
N SER A 387 -2.41 20.61 9.27
CA SER A 387 -3.52 20.78 10.21
C SER A 387 -4.86 20.92 9.49
N GLY A 388 -5.92 20.45 10.15
CA GLY A 388 -7.29 20.46 9.61
C GLY A 388 -7.55 19.28 8.69
N PHE A 389 -7.13 18.07 9.08
CA PHE A 389 -7.37 16.83 8.35
C PHE A 389 -7.99 15.77 9.24
N TRP A 390 -8.85 14.97 8.63
CA TRP A 390 -9.39 13.74 9.18
C TRP A 390 -8.41 12.59 9.01
N LEU A 391 -8.81 11.41 9.47
CA LEU A 391 -8.03 10.18 9.28
C LEU A 391 -7.87 9.86 7.79
N PRO A 392 -6.70 9.35 7.35
CA PRO A 392 -6.58 8.77 6.04
C PRO A 392 -7.58 7.64 5.87
N GLU A 393 -8.19 7.59 4.69
CA GLU A 393 -9.15 6.59 4.27
C GLU A 393 -8.66 5.97 2.96
N GLU A 394 -9.13 4.77 2.68
CA GLU A 394 -8.92 4.14 1.38
C GLU A 394 -10.20 4.25 0.56
N LEU A 395 -10.07 4.81 -0.64
CA LEU A 395 -11.19 4.99 -1.55
C LEU A 395 -10.75 4.60 -2.96
N ASP A 396 -11.48 3.65 -3.55
CA ASP A 396 -11.14 3.04 -4.85
C ASP A 396 -9.71 2.44 -4.88
N GLY A 397 -9.26 1.84 -3.77
CA GLY A 397 -7.91 1.26 -3.65
C GLY A 397 -6.79 2.29 -3.58
N ARG A 398 -7.09 3.57 -3.37
CA ARG A 398 -6.11 4.65 -3.26
C ARG A 398 -6.20 5.35 -1.90
N PRO A 399 -5.05 5.68 -1.28
CA PRO A 399 -5.05 6.44 -0.04
C PRO A 399 -5.54 7.87 -0.30
N CYS A 400 -6.47 8.34 0.52
CA CYS A 400 -7.02 9.69 0.48
C CYS A 400 -7.20 10.24 1.90
N VAL A 401 -7.36 11.55 2.03
CA VAL A 401 -7.63 12.19 3.32
C VAL A 401 -8.58 13.35 3.16
N TRP A 402 -9.64 13.39 3.96
CA TRP A 402 -10.51 14.55 4.02
C TRP A 402 -9.86 15.69 4.80
N SER A 403 -9.85 16.90 4.24
CA SER A 403 -9.61 18.10 5.02
C SER A 403 -10.87 18.49 5.81
N GLU A 404 -10.71 19.31 6.83
CA GLU A 404 -11.79 20.14 7.35
C GLU A 404 -12.10 21.28 6.37
N PRO A 405 -13.20 22.04 6.53
CA PRO A 405 -13.52 23.16 5.64
C PRO A 405 -12.47 24.28 5.62
N ALA A 406 -11.55 24.27 6.58
CA ALA A 406 -10.41 25.16 6.62
C ALA A 406 -9.18 24.37 7.08
N ALA A 407 -8.14 24.28 6.25
CA ALA A 407 -6.97 23.44 6.50
C ALA A 407 -5.69 24.09 5.96
N VAL A 408 -4.53 23.60 6.43
CA VAL A 408 -3.21 24.11 6.06
C VAL A 408 -2.16 22.99 5.97
N VAL A 409 -1.25 23.13 5.01
CA VAL A 409 -0.04 22.31 4.87
C VAL A 409 1.18 23.23 4.83
N TYR A 410 2.26 22.79 5.48
CA TYR A 410 3.52 23.51 5.58
C TYR A 410 4.52 22.94 4.58
N LEU A 411 5.02 23.80 3.68
CA LEU A 411 5.88 23.44 2.56
C LEU A 411 7.28 24.05 2.77
N PRO A 412 8.36 23.25 2.82
CA PRO A 412 9.72 23.74 3.02
C PRO A 412 10.31 24.22 1.67
N LEU A 413 9.99 25.46 1.28
CA LEU A 413 10.33 26.00 -0.03
C LEU A 413 11.55 26.92 0.02
N ALA A 414 12.43 26.82 -0.98
CA ALA A 414 13.49 27.81 -1.21
C ALA A 414 12.90 29.09 -1.84
N CYS A 415 13.75 30.11 -2.05
CA CYS A 415 13.34 31.31 -2.80
C CYS A 415 13.07 30.97 -4.26
N GLY A 416 11.91 31.36 -4.79
CA GLY A 416 11.58 31.12 -6.18
C GLY A 416 10.10 31.28 -6.50
N ASP A 417 9.78 31.22 -7.79
CA ASP A 417 8.42 31.07 -8.28
C ASP A 417 8.09 29.59 -8.36
N TYR A 418 6.99 29.15 -7.75
CA TYR A 418 6.58 27.73 -7.71
C TYR A 418 5.20 27.54 -8.34
N GLU A 419 5.01 26.36 -8.91
CA GLU A 419 3.70 25.80 -9.21
C GLU A 419 3.40 24.67 -8.22
N VAL A 420 2.23 24.73 -7.58
CA VAL A 420 1.76 23.78 -6.56
C VAL A 420 0.48 23.11 -7.06
N ASN A 421 0.52 21.80 -7.24
CA ASN A 421 -0.60 20.97 -7.66
C ASN A 421 -1.26 20.33 -6.44
N VAL A 422 -2.51 20.68 -6.18
CA VAL A 422 -3.37 20.11 -5.16
C VAL A 422 -4.31 19.11 -5.84
N SER A 423 -4.05 17.81 -5.68
CA SER A 423 -4.83 16.73 -6.27
C SER A 423 -5.91 16.22 -5.31
N THR A 424 -7.14 16.14 -5.80
CA THR A 424 -8.35 15.65 -5.10
C THR A 424 -9.05 14.56 -5.92
N ARG A 425 -10.02 13.83 -5.36
CA ARG A 425 -10.90 12.93 -6.16
C ARG A 425 -11.82 13.75 -7.05
N ASP A 426 -12.61 14.61 -6.41
CA ASP A 426 -13.34 15.71 -7.00
C ASP A 426 -13.01 16.95 -6.16
N ILE A 427 -12.74 18.08 -6.79
CA ILE A 427 -12.42 19.32 -6.07
C ILE A 427 -13.57 19.67 -5.12
N ARG A 428 -14.80 19.37 -5.54
CA ARG A 428 -16.04 19.49 -4.77
C ARG A 428 -17.06 18.44 -5.24
N PRO A 429 -17.81 17.80 -4.33
CA PRO A 429 -18.96 16.98 -4.70
C PRO A 429 -20.04 17.81 -5.43
N PRO A 430 -20.81 17.23 -6.37
CA PRO A 430 -21.89 17.91 -7.09
C PRO A 430 -22.91 18.57 -6.16
N GLU A 431 -23.13 18.00 -4.98
CA GLU A 431 -24.06 18.49 -3.95
C GLU A 431 -23.52 19.74 -3.22
N CYS A 432 -22.27 20.12 -3.43
CA CYS A 432 -21.65 21.30 -2.81
C CYS A 432 -20.63 21.99 -3.74
N PRO A 433 -21.09 22.61 -4.86
CA PRO A 433 -20.26 22.97 -6.01
C PRO A 433 -19.33 24.19 -5.80
N GLU A 434 -19.49 24.93 -4.70
CA GLU A 434 -18.69 26.13 -4.44
C GLU A 434 -17.21 25.79 -4.22
N HIS A 435 -16.36 26.34 -5.09
CA HIS A 435 -14.92 26.06 -5.09
C HIS A 435 -14.18 26.61 -3.86
N PRO A 436 -13.08 25.95 -3.44
CA PRO A 436 -12.22 26.45 -2.38
C PRO A 436 -11.51 27.75 -2.76
N ILE A 437 -11.22 28.59 -1.76
CA ILE A 437 -10.29 29.72 -1.87
C ILE A 437 -8.97 29.30 -1.24
N PHE A 438 -7.86 29.43 -1.98
CA PHE A 438 -6.52 29.11 -1.52
C PHE A 438 -5.78 30.36 -1.04
N TYR A 439 -4.91 30.17 -0.04
CA TYR A 439 -4.11 31.20 0.59
C TYR A 439 -2.66 30.75 0.66
N PHE A 440 -1.74 31.67 0.40
CA PHE A 440 -0.31 31.44 0.55
C PHE A 440 0.24 32.44 1.56
N ASN A 441 0.76 31.94 2.70
CA ASN A 441 1.20 32.77 3.82
C ASN A 441 0.15 33.82 4.27
N GLU A 442 -1.10 33.38 4.48
CA GLU A 442 -2.28 34.19 4.82
C GLU A 442 -2.85 35.09 3.71
N ASP A 443 -2.12 35.29 2.60
CA ASP A 443 -2.59 36.11 1.49
C ASP A 443 -3.41 35.27 0.48
N PRO A 444 -4.57 35.74 0.02
CA PRO A 444 -5.38 35.00 -0.96
C PRO A 444 -4.64 34.88 -2.30
N ILE A 445 -4.64 33.67 -2.86
CA ILE A 445 -4.11 33.44 -4.22
C ILE A 445 -5.15 33.94 -5.22
N SER A 446 -4.77 34.90 -6.05
CA SER A 446 -5.67 35.51 -7.04
C SER A 446 -6.06 34.52 -8.15
N ASN A 447 -7.23 34.71 -8.78
CA ASN A 447 -7.71 33.86 -9.89
C ASN A 447 -6.69 33.68 -11.04
N GLY A 448 -5.88 34.70 -11.34
CA GLY A 448 -4.82 34.60 -12.37
C GLY A 448 -3.67 33.66 -11.98
N ASN A 449 -3.54 33.38 -10.68
CA ASN A 449 -2.53 32.53 -10.07
C ASN A 449 -3.12 31.21 -9.53
N SER A 450 -4.41 30.93 -9.75
CA SER A 450 -5.04 29.67 -9.37
C SER A 450 -5.91 29.13 -10.52
N LYS A 451 -5.59 27.94 -11.04
CA LYS A 451 -6.41 27.22 -12.02
C LYS A 451 -7.08 26.04 -11.32
N LEU A 452 -8.40 26.11 -11.17
CA LEU A 452 -9.21 25.03 -10.60
C LEU A 452 -9.56 24.02 -11.70
N THR A 453 -9.50 22.73 -11.38
CA THR A 453 -9.92 21.61 -12.24
C THR A 453 -10.93 20.74 -11.49
N GLN A 454 -11.63 19.84 -12.18
CA GLN A 454 -12.52 18.89 -11.52
C GLN A 454 -11.75 17.98 -10.54
N SER A 455 -10.50 17.65 -10.86
CA SER A 455 -9.63 16.79 -10.05
C SER A 455 -8.75 17.53 -9.04
N GLY A 456 -8.85 18.87 -8.90
CA GLY A 456 -7.99 19.60 -7.97
C GLY A 456 -7.73 21.07 -8.30
N ALA A 457 -6.57 21.59 -7.92
CA ALA A 457 -6.16 22.98 -8.17
C ALA A 457 -4.67 23.09 -8.48
N ILE A 458 -4.32 23.95 -9.43
CA ILE A 458 -2.94 24.34 -9.76
C ILE A 458 -2.73 25.78 -9.30
N LEU A 459 -1.78 26.00 -8.39
CA LEU A 459 -1.54 27.27 -7.72
C LEU A 459 -0.15 27.80 -8.06
N ARG A 460 -0.05 29.09 -8.37
CA ARG A 460 1.21 29.78 -8.67
C ARG A 460 1.53 30.69 -7.51
N VAL A 461 2.67 30.44 -6.86
CA VAL A 461 3.07 31.13 -5.63
C VAL A 461 4.51 31.57 -5.72
N ARG A 462 4.82 32.75 -5.16
CA ARG A 462 6.16 33.31 -5.10
C ARG A 462 6.69 33.25 -3.68
N VAL A 463 7.86 32.65 -3.49
CA VAL A 463 8.55 32.57 -2.21
C VAL A 463 9.65 33.61 -2.17
N LEU A 464 9.44 34.65 -1.36
CA LEU A 464 10.38 35.78 -1.25
C LEU A 464 11.55 35.50 -0.30
N LYS A 465 11.37 34.63 0.69
CA LYS A 465 12.40 34.24 1.66
C LYS A 465 12.36 32.71 1.83
N PRO A 466 13.52 32.04 1.89
CA PRO A 466 13.56 30.59 2.00
C PRO A 466 13.04 30.20 3.38
N GLY A 467 12.21 29.16 3.45
CA GLY A 467 11.63 28.71 4.71
C GLY A 467 10.34 27.92 4.54
N VAL A 468 9.65 27.70 5.66
CA VAL A 468 8.41 26.94 5.67
C VAL A 468 7.24 27.84 5.27
N ALA A 469 6.85 27.75 4.00
CA ALA A 469 5.67 28.41 3.46
C ALA A 469 4.38 27.69 3.91
N ARG A 470 3.27 28.43 4.00
CA ARG A 470 1.96 27.88 4.41
C ARG A 470 0.98 27.96 3.26
N LEU A 471 0.57 26.79 2.77
CA LEU A 471 -0.54 26.67 1.83
C LEU A 471 -1.81 26.32 2.62
N ALA A 472 -2.78 27.23 2.63
CA ALA A 472 -4.06 27.04 3.30
C ALA A 472 -5.22 27.15 2.32
N TRP A 473 -6.38 26.63 2.70
CA TRP A 473 -7.62 26.82 1.95
C TRP A 473 -8.84 26.91 2.85
N VAL A 474 -9.89 27.53 2.33
CA VAL A 474 -11.23 27.58 2.93
C VAL A 474 -12.26 27.17 1.88
N CYS A 475 -13.18 26.29 2.24
CA CYS A 475 -14.27 25.82 1.37
C CYS A 475 -15.57 25.64 2.15
N ARG A 476 -16.68 25.52 1.42
CA ARG A 476 -17.98 25.18 2.03
C ARG A 476 -17.93 23.80 2.69
N PRO A 477 -18.52 23.58 3.87
CA PRO A 477 -18.59 22.25 4.46
C PRO A 477 -19.47 21.31 3.62
N TYR A 478 -18.94 20.14 3.29
CA TYR A 478 -19.73 19.00 2.80
C TYR A 478 -20.21 18.16 3.99
N ARG A 479 -21.48 17.76 3.98
CA ARG A 479 -22.12 16.94 5.01
C ARG A 479 -22.69 15.70 4.34
N ALA A 480 -22.01 14.57 4.48
CA ALA A 480 -22.51 13.31 3.93
C ALA A 480 -23.62 12.71 4.83
N PRO A 481 -24.61 12.00 4.26
CA PRO A 481 -25.60 11.27 5.05
C PRO A 481 -24.91 10.27 5.99
N ALA A 482 -25.33 10.22 7.26
CA ALA A 482 -24.74 9.38 8.32
C ALA A 482 -23.26 9.66 8.68
N ASP A 483 -22.62 10.68 8.11
CA ASP A 483 -21.30 11.16 8.53
C ASP A 483 -21.42 12.42 9.40
N GLY A 484 -21.02 12.31 10.66
CA GLY A 484 -21.04 13.43 11.61
C GLY A 484 -19.95 14.48 11.38
N ARG A 485 -19.01 14.24 10.46
CA ARG A 485 -17.87 15.10 10.21
C ARG A 485 -18.24 16.31 9.36
N SER A 486 -17.46 17.37 9.54
CA SER A 486 -17.51 18.54 8.67
C SER A 486 -16.41 18.37 7.62
N LEU A 487 -16.79 17.97 6.41
CA LEU A 487 -15.83 17.58 5.36
C LEU A 487 -15.48 18.78 4.47
N GLY A 488 -14.21 18.89 4.11
CA GLY A 488 -13.62 19.92 3.24
C GLY A 488 -13.30 19.37 1.86
N LEU A 489 -12.02 19.30 1.51
CA LEU A 489 -11.52 18.70 0.27
C LEU A 489 -11.08 17.26 0.50
N LEU A 490 -11.39 16.36 -0.44
CA LEU A 490 -10.89 14.99 -0.41
C LEU A 490 -9.54 14.89 -1.14
N LEU A 491 -8.45 15.00 -0.39
CA LEU A 491 -7.11 15.14 -0.92
C LEU A 491 -6.44 13.79 -1.15
N ARG A 492 -5.78 13.69 -2.31
CA ARG A 492 -4.92 12.56 -2.69
C ARG A 492 -3.45 12.95 -2.62
N ARG A 493 -3.10 14.18 -3.02
CA ARG A 493 -1.70 14.64 -3.05
C ARG A 493 -1.61 16.16 -3.12
N ILE A 494 -0.55 16.74 -2.59
CA ILE A 494 -0.08 18.10 -2.89
C ILE A 494 1.36 17.97 -3.39
N ALA A 495 1.69 18.52 -4.55
CA ALA A 495 3.05 18.49 -5.11
C ALA A 495 3.50 19.90 -5.52
N TRP A 496 4.79 20.22 -5.43
CA TRP A 496 5.33 21.52 -5.83
C TRP A 496 6.62 21.39 -6.65
N ALA A 497 6.85 22.36 -7.55
CA ALA A 497 8.06 22.49 -8.36
C ALA A 497 8.31 23.96 -8.79
N PRO A 498 9.56 24.38 -9.07
CA PRO A 498 9.89 25.76 -9.48
C PRO A 498 9.49 26.06 -10.94
N ARG A 499 9.20 27.33 -11.23
CA ARG A 499 8.87 27.85 -12.57
C ARG A 499 10.08 28.48 -13.25
N PRO A 500 10.33 28.22 -14.56
CA PRO A 500 11.34 28.95 -15.32
C PRO A 500 10.91 30.40 -15.62
N ALA A 501 11.90 31.30 -15.68
CA ALA A 501 11.71 32.71 -16.07
C ALA A 501 11.42 32.83 -17.58
N ARG A 502 10.44 33.66 -17.95
CA ARG A 502 10.07 33.93 -19.35
C ARG A 502 11.12 34.84 -20.00
N ASP A 503 11.69 34.46 -21.13
CA ASP A 503 12.17 35.44 -22.09
C ASP A 503 12.00 35.04 -23.58
N SER A 504 11.60 36.08 -24.32
CA SER A 504 11.43 36.33 -25.76
C SER A 504 11.34 35.21 -26.82
N THR A 505 10.22 35.29 -27.55
CA THR A 505 9.88 34.81 -28.91
C THR A 505 10.96 34.97 -30.00
N ALA A 506 11.17 33.90 -30.80
CA ALA A 506 11.60 33.99 -32.20
C ALA A 506 11.14 32.74 -32.99
N ARG A 507 10.27 32.95 -33.98
CA ARG A 507 9.80 31.93 -34.95
C ARG A 507 10.87 31.66 -36.00
N ILE A 508 11.20 30.39 -36.28
CA ILE A 508 11.94 29.97 -37.48
C ILE A 508 11.26 28.72 -38.08
N LEU A 509 10.87 28.84 -39.35
CA LEU A 509 10.33 27.79 -40.20
C LEU A 509 11.43 26.79 -40.57
N LEU A 510 11.24 25.49 -40.32
CA LEU A 510 12.03 24.42 -40.96
C LEU A 510 11.13 23.28 -41.48
N ARG A 511 11.36 22.96 -42.76
CA ARG A 511 10.71 21.89 -43.56
C ARG A 511 11.19 20.50 -43.10
N PRO A 512 10.37 19.45 -43.21
CA PRO A 512 10.78 18.08 -42.90
C PRO A 512 11.69 17.51 -43.99
N PRO A 513 12.79 16.81 -43.65
CA PRO A 513 13.49 15.95 -44.59
C PRO A 513 12.79 14.58 -44.73
N SER A 514 12.96 13.98 -45.90
CA SER A 514 12.41 12.69 -46.32
C SER A 514 12.97 11.51 -45.50
N SER A 515 12.09 10.56 -45.23
CA SER A 515 12.31 9.29 -44.53
C SER A 515 13.30 8.35 -45.25
N PRO A 516 14.21 7.67 -44.55
CA PRO A 516 14.87 6.47 -45.04
C PRO A 516 14.19 5.18 -44.54
N ASP A 517 14.17 4.20 -45.42
CA ASP A 517 13.60 2.86 -45.28
C ASP A 517 14.38 1.95 -44.31
N SER A 518 13.61 1.03 -43.69
CA SER A 518 13.98 -0.20 -42.96
C SER A 518 14.55 -0.07 -41.52
N PRO A 519 13.95 -0.75 -40.52
CA PRO A 519 14.43 -0.71 -39.14
C PRO A 519 15.68 -1.61 -38.92
N PRO A 520 16.67 -1.16 -38.14
CA PRO A 520 17.83 -1.97 -37.76
C PRO A 520 17.46 -3.07 -36.73
N ALA A 521 18.17 -4.19 -36.76
CA ALA A 521 18.05 -5.25 -35.77
C ALA A 521 18.43 -4.75 -34.35
N PRO A 522 17.75 -5.23 -33.27
CA PRO A 522 17.98 -4.73 -31.92
C PRO A 522 19.40 -5.06 -31.41
N ALA A 523 20.02 -4.09 -30.72
CA ALA A 523 21.37 -4.16 -30.16
C ALA A 523 21.50 -5.08 -28.91
N THR A 524 20.37 -5.53 -28.34
CA THR A 524 20.28 -6.44 -27.18
C THR A 524 19.81 -7.82 -27.64
N GLY A 525 20.36 -8.90 -27.11
CA GLY A 525 19.97 -10.28 -27.47
C GLY A 525 18.47 -10.58 -27.25
N PRO A 526 17.94 -11.68 -27.84
CA PRO A 526 16.52 -12.00 -27.76
C PRO A 526 16.06 -12.26 -26.32
N LEU A 527 14.82 -11.88 -26.00
CA LEU A 527 14.19 -12.08 -24.70
C LEU A 527 13.09 -13.14 -24.80
N LEU A 528 13.12 -14.15 -23.94
CA LEU A 528 12.07 -15.15 -23.80
C LEU A 528 11.35 -14.96 -22.46
N PHE A 529 10.07 -14.58 -22.53
CA PHE A 529 9.16 -14.62 -21.39
C PHE A 529 8.47 -15.98 -21.32
N LEU A 530 8.96 -16.85 -20.42
CA LEU A 530 8.29 -18.10 -20.04
C LEU A 530 7.08 -17.76 -19.15
N HIS A 531 5.93 -17.50 -19.78
CA HIS A 531 4.76 -16.99 -19.05
C HIS A 531 3.97 -18.13 -18.39
N ILE A 532 3.88 -18.07 -17.07
CA ILE A 532 3.01 -18.93 -16.27
C ILE A 532 1.60 -18.31 -16.21
N ARG A 533 0.55 -19.14 -16.31
CA ARG A 533 -0.83 -18.62 -16.34
C ARG A 533 -1.18 -17.91 -15.03
N LYS A 534 -1.75 -16.70 -15.17
CA LYS A 534 -2.28 -15.85 -14.07
C LYS A 534 -1.21 -15.23 -13.16
N THR A 535 -0.01 -15.02 -13.69
CA THR A 535 1.11 -14.33 -13.00
C THR A 535 1.43 -12.96 -13.62
N ALA A 536 0.39 -12.15 -13.84
CA ALA A 536 0.47 -10.78 -14.41
C ALA A 536 1.10 -10.65 -15.82
N GLY A 537 1.20 -11.73 -16.59
CA GLY A 537 1.93 -11.69 -17.87
C GLY A 537 1.34 -10.79 -18.95
N THR A 538 0.04 -10.51 -18.98
CA THR A 538 -0.55 -9.56 -19.95
C THR A 538 -0.06 -8.13 -19.71
N SER A 539 0.00 -7.70 -18.45
CA SER A 539 0.44 -6.36 -18.08
C SER A 539 1.94 -6.17 -18.31
N LEU A 540 2.73 -7.21 -17.99
CA LEU A 540 4.17 -7.24 -18.29
C LEU A 540 4.44 -7.22 -19.79
N VAL A 541 3.67 -7.99 -20.57
CA VAL A 541 3.75 -7.96 -22.03
C VAL A 541 3.54 -6.55 -22.56
N GLU A 542 2.48 -5.86 -22.18
CA GLU A 542 2.21 -4.50 -22.68
C GLU A 542 3.36 -3.53 -22.36
N LEU A 543 3.92 -3.61 -21.16
CA LEU A 543 5.07 -2.79 -20.76
C LEU A 543 6.33 -3.11 -21.60
N LEU A 544 6.68 -4.39 -21.71
CA LEU A 544 7.92 -4.85 -22.35
C LEU A 544 7.89 -4.71 -23.87
N SER A 545 6.71 -4.83 -24.46
CA SER A 545 6.46 -4.66 -25.88
C SER A 545 7.03 -3.37 -26.44
N ASN A 546 6.84 -2.28 -25.70
CA ASN A 546 7.28 -0.95 -26.09
C ASN A 546 8.81 -0.85 -26.11
N ARG A 547 9.56 -1.77 -25.46
CA ARG A 547 11.03 -1.80 -25.47
C ARG A 547 11.65 -2.49 -26.71
N TYR A 548 10.81 -2.96 -27.64
CA TYR A 548 11.25 -3.56 -28.91
C TYR A 548 10.67 -2.80 -30.12
N PRO A 549 11.15 -3.03 -31.35
CA PRO A 549 10.48 -2.52 -32.56
C PRO A 549 9.07 -3.10 -32.75
N ALA A 550 8.18 -2.39 -33.46
CA ALA A 550 6.74 -2.66 -33.53
C ALA A 550 6.29 -4.02 -34.04
N ASP A 551 7.14 -4.69 -34.81
CA ASP A 551 6.87 -6.03 -35.36
C ASP A 551 7.90 -7.06 -34.89
N ALA A 552 8.76 -6.72 -33.92
CA ALA A 552 9.85 -7.57 -33.45
C ALA A 552 9.48 -8.44 -32.24
N TRP A 553 8.21 -8.86 -32.15
CA TRP A 553 7.63 -9.64 -31.05
C TRP A 553 6.84 -10.86 -31.54
N LEU A 554 6.94 -11.96 -30.80
CA LEU A 554 6.13 -13.15 -31.00
C LEU A 554 5.28 -13.43 -29.75
N PHE A 555 4.01 -13.05 -29.79
CA PHE A 555 3.06 -13.35 -28.73
C PHE A 555 2.42 -14.71 -28.89
N GLN A 556 2.11 -15.31 -27.74
CA GLN A 556 1.47 -16.61 -27.68
C GLN A 556 2.18 -17.61 -28.59
N ALA A 557 3.49 -17.77 -28.40
CA ALA A 557 4.32 -18.69 -29.20
C ALA A 557 3.85 -20.16 -29.14
N HIS A 558 2.98 -20.49 -28.17
CA HIS A 558 2.33 -21.78 -28.00
C HIS A 558 1.04 -21.94 -28.83
N ALA A 559 0.48 -20.85 -29.39
CA ALA A 559 -0.71 -20.90 -30.21
C ALA A 559 -0.41 -21.56 -31.56
N ALA A 560 -1.35 -22.35 -32.08
CA ALA A 560 -1.15 -23.12 -33.30
C ALA A 560 -0.76 -22.24 -34.50
N ILE A 561 -1.37 -21.06 -34.63
CA ILE A 561 -1.06 -20.06 -35.67
C ILE A 561 0.39 -19.53 -35.65
N ASN A 562 1.10 -19.73 -34.54
CA ASN A 562 2.46 -19.26 -34.33
C ASN A 562 3.46 -20.42 -34.18
N ALA A 563 3.01 -21.69 -34.22
CA ALA A 563 3.85 -22.85 -33.93
C ALA A 563 5.07 -22.95 -34.87
N ASP A 564 4.83 -22.67 -36.16
CA ASP A 564 5.83 -22.73 -37.24
C ASP A 564 6.66 -21.46 -37.40
N LYS A 565 6.36 -20.41 -36.63
CA LYS A 565 7.16 -19.17 -36.69
C LYS A 565 8.54 -19.41 -36.09
N ASP A 566 9.57 -18.95 -36.80
CA ASP A 566 10.94 -18.97 -36.30
C ASP A 566 11.13 -17.91 -35.20
N PRO A 567 11.40 -18.29 -33.93
CA PRO A 567 11.57 -17.33 -32.84
C PRO A 567 12.79 -16.43 -33.01
N ASN A 568 13.76 -16.81 -33.85
CA ASN A 568 14.97 -16.02 -34.11
C ASN A 568 14.72 -14.73 -34.89
N ARG A 569 13.51 -14.57 -35.46
CA ARG A 569 13.09 -13.36 -36.17
C ARG A 569 12.58 -12.25 -35.25
N PHE A 570 12.45 -12.53 -33.95
CA PHE A 570 11.83 -11.64 -32.98
C PHE A 570 12.82 -11.27 -31.87
N GLY A 571 12.78 -10.01 -31.44
CA GLY A 571 13.53 -9.54 -30.28
C GLY A 571 12.92 -9.97 -28.95
N MET A 572 11.60 -10.19 -28.91
CA MET A 572 10.89 -10.73 -27.74
C MET A 572 9.96 -11.87 -28.14
N VAL A 573 10.00 -12.96 -27.39
CA VAL A 573 9.09 -14.09 -27.51
C VAL A 573 8.37 -14.31 -26.19
N HIS A 574 7.06 -14.51 -26.25
CA HIS A 574 6.21 -14.70 -25.09
C HIS A 574 5.22 -15.84 -25.31
N GLY A 575 5.03 -16.67 -24.29
CA GLY A 575 3.96 -17.65 -24.31
C GLY A 575 4.02 -18.65 -23.16
N HIS A 576 2.99 -19.49 -23.09
CA HIS A 576 2.91 -20.65 -22.22
C HIS A 576 3.72 -21.84 -22.78
N VAL A 577 4.94 -21.56 -23.25
CA VAL A 577 5.86 -22.56 -23.79
C VAL A 577 6.65 -23.22 -22.66
N ASP A 578 7.17 -24.42 -22.89
CA ASP A 578 8.01 -25.12 -21.93
C ASP A 578 9.46 -24.58 -21.92
N PRO A 579 10.26 -24.86 -20.88
CA PRO A 579 11.66 -24.41 -20.80
C PRO A 579 12.54 -24.91 -21.96
N GLY A 580 12.20 -26.03 -22.59
CA GLY A 580 12.90 -26.57 -23.75
C GLY A 580 12.81 -25.68 -24.99
N TYR A 581 11.85 -24.74 -25.04
CA TYR A 581 11.69 -23.79 -26.14
C TYR A 581 12.94 -22.92 -26.39
N VAL A 582 13.78 -22.73 -25.36
CA VAL A 582 15.08 -22.06 -25.46
C VAL A 582 15.97 -22.67 -26.56
N LYS A 583 15.84 -23.98 -26.83
CA LYS A 583 16.62 -24.70 -27.85
C LYS A 583 16.30 -24.27 -29.29
N ARG A 584 15.16 -23.59 -29.51
CA ARG A 584 14.78 -23.08 -30.84
C ARG A 584 15.54 -21.81 -31.24
N PHE A 585 16.27 -21.19 -30.31
CA PHE A 585 17.04 -19.97 -30.60
C PHE A 585 18.48 -20.31 -31.02
N HIS A 586 18.99 -19.63 -32.05
CA HIS A 586 20.39 -19.72 -32.50
C HIS A 586 21.37 -19.16 -31.46
N ARG A 587 20.95 -18.17 -30.68
CA ARG A 587 21.69 -17.60 -29.55
C ARG A 587 20.81 -17.71 -28.31
N ARG A 588 21.35 -18.17 -27.18
CA ARG A 588 20.57 -18.32 -25.94
C ARG A 588 19.90 -16.98 -25.59
N PRO A 589 18.57 -16.89 -25.54
CA PRO A 589 17.88 -15.68 -25.12
C PRO A 589 18.10 -15.43 -23.63
N LEU A 590 17.87 -14.20 -23.20
CA LEU A 590 17.61 -13.93 -21.79
C LEU A 590 16.27 -14.54 -21.45
N VAL A 591 16.22 -15.39 -20.43
CA VAL A 591 14.99 -16.09 -20.04
C VAL A 591 14.46 -15.49 -18.76
N PHE A 592 13.20 -15.06 -18.76
CA PHE A 592 12.53 -14.65 -17.53
C PHE A 592 11.17 -15.29 -17.33
N THR A 593 10.78 -15.44 -16.08
CA THR A 593 9.47 -15.92 -15.65
C THR A 593 9.01 -15.19 -14.39
N VAL A 594 7.71 -15.21 -14.13
CA VAL A 594 7.09 -14.60 -12.95
C VAL A 594 6.15 -15.61 -12.32
N LEU A 595 6.32 -15.82 -11.01
CA LEU A 595 5.49 -16.67 -10.18
C LEU A 595 4.54 -15.82 -9.31
N ARG A 596 3.58 -16.50 -8.69
CA ARG A 596 2.60 -15.89 -7.80
C ARG A 596 2.30 -16.86 -6.65
N ASP A 597 1.86 -16.34 -5.50
CA ASP A 597 1.35 -17.19 -4.43
C ASP A 597 0.33 -18.21 -5.00
N PRO A 598 0.49 -19.52 -4.71
CA PRO A 598 -0.31 -20.57 -5.35
C PRO A 598 -1.82 -20.44 -5.11
N LEU A 599 -2.23 -19.97 -3.93
CA LEU A 599 -3.64 -19.78 -3.60
C LEU A 599 -4.20 -18.57 -4.36
N GLU A 600 -3.51 -17.43 -4.31
CA GLU A 600 -3.82 -16.22 -5.06
C GLU A 600 -3.93 -16.47 -6.57
N ARG A 601 -3.00 -17.25 -7.14
CA ARG A 601 -2.99 -17.67 -8.55
C ARG A 601 -4.21 -18.52 -8.89
N THR A 602 -4.54 -19.47 -8.01
CA THR A 602 -5.63 -20.42 -8.22
C THR A 602 -6.99 -19.75 -8.15
N VAL A 603 -7.18 -18.86 -7.17
CA VAL A 603 -8.40 -18.03 -7.08
C VAL A 603 -8.50 -17.10 -8.29
N SER A 604 -7.39 -16.50 -8.73
CA SER A 604 -7.36 -15.68 -9.95
C SER A 604 -7.69 -16.48 -11.21
N ALA A 605 -7.27 -17.75 -11.29
CA ALA A 605 -7.61 -18.64 -12.38
C ALA A 605 -9.11 -19.00 -12.36
N TYR A 606 -9.67 -19.34 -11.20
CA TYR A 606 -11.09 -19.64 -11.05
C TYR A 606 -11.97 -18.45 -11.45
N SER A 607 -11.70 -17.25 -10.92
CA SER A 607 -12.48 -16.06 -11.27
C SER A 607 -12.39 -15.73 -12.76
N PHE A 608 -11.21 -15.92 -13.37
CA PHE A 608 -11.05 -15.77 -14.81
C PHE A 608 -11.96 -16.70 -15.62
N PHE A 609 -12.05 -17.97 -15.27
CA PHE A 609 -12.95 -18.89 -15.98
C PHE A 609 -14.43 -18.58 -15.73
N ARG A 610 -14.78 -18.09 -14.52
CA ARG A 610 -16.15 -17.70 -14.19
C ARG A 610 -16.65 -16.49 -15.00
N GLU A 611 -15.80 -15.50 -15.24
CA GLU A 611 -16.18 -14.31 -16.03
C GLU A 611 -16.25 -14.54 -17.54
N ASN A 612 -15.41 -15.43 -18.06
CA ASN A 612 -15.30 -15.62 -19.50
C ASN A 612 -16.15 -16.81 -19.92
N SER A 613 -17.24 -16.57 -20.67
CA SER A 613 -18.19 -17.59 -21.15
C SER A 613 -17.54 -18.63 -22.06
N ALA A 614 -18.20 -19.76 -22.31
CA ALA A 614 -17.73 -20.77 -23.28
C ALA A 614 -17.39 -20.15 -24.66
N SER A 615 -18.23 -19.22 -25.14
CA SER A 615 -18.03 -18.46 -26.38
C SER A 615 -16.78 -17.57 -26.41
N TYR A 616 -16.19 -17.25 -25.26
CA TYR A 616 -14.89 -16.58 -25.19
C TYR A 616 -13.74 -17.49 -25.66
N PHE A 617 -13.88 -18.79 -25.43
CA PHE A 617 -12.88 -19.81 -25.79
C PHE A 617 -13.06 -20.34 -27.22
N GLU A 618 -14.20 -20.09 -27.86
CA GLU A 618 -14.51 -20.46 -29.27
C GLU A 618 -13.88 -19.54 -30.32
N ARG A 619 -13.24 -18.42 -29.93
CA ARG A 619 -12.73 -17.43 -30.88
C ARG A 619 -11.55 -17.99 -31.70
N PRO A 620 -11.58 -17.93 -33.05
CA PRO A 620 -10.54 -18.51 -33.93
C PRO A 620 -9.12 -18.00 -33.65
N GLU A 621 -8.99 -16.78 -33.15
CA GLU A 621 -7.74 -16.11 -32.78
C GLU A 621 -7.05 -16.74 -31.55
N ARG A 622 -7.74 -17.65 -30.85
CA ARG A 622 -7.31 -18.28 -29.59
C ARG A 622 -7.20 -19.78 -29.79
N THR A 623 -6.22 -20.19 -30.58
CA THR A 623 -6.03 -21.60 -30.91
C THR A 623 -5.34 -22.32 -29.74
N PHE A 624 -6.09 -23.19 -29.07
CA PHE A 624 -5.56 -24.07 -28.02
C PHE A 624 -5.10 -25.41 -28.62
N ALA A 625 -4.30 -26.17 -27.87
CA ALA A 625 -4.03 -27.56 -28.25
C ALA A 625 -5.34 -28.38 -28.28
N ALA A 626 -5.45 -29.32 -29.22
CA ALA A 626 -6.63 -30.16 -29.37
C ALA A 626 -7.02 -30.82 -28.03
N GLY A 627 -8.26 -30.61 -27.57
CA GLY A 627 -8.78 -31.11 -26.29
C GLY A 627 -8.63 -30.16 -25.07
N ASP A 628 -7.70 -29.18 -25.09
CA ASP A 628 -7.60 -28.16 -24.03
C ASP A 628 -8.76 -27.15 -24.11
N GLU A 629 -9.26 -26.88 -25.33
CA GLU A 629 -10.40 -26.01 -25.57
C GLU A 629 -11.69 -26.55 -24.92
N THR A 630 -12.05 -27.81 -25.19
CA THR A 630 -13.26 -28.46 -24.65
C THR A 630 -13.23 -28.53 -23.12
N SER A 631 -12.05 -28.81 -22.54
CA SER A 631 -11.89 -28.82 -21.07
C SER A 631 -12.07 -27.43 -20.46
N ARG A 632 -11.56 -26.37 -21.10
CA ARG A 632 -11.72 -24.98 -20.65
C ARG A 632 -13.15 -24.47 -20.78
N GLN A 633 -13.84 -24.84 -21.87
CA GLN A 633 -15.26 -24.55 -22.06
C GLN A 633 -16.08 -25.17 -20.92
N ARG A 634 -15.91 -26.48 -20.68
CA ARG A 634 -16.59 -27.17 -19.58
C ARG A 634 -16.25 -26.54 -18.23
N PHE A 635 -14.99 -26.20 -17.98
CA PHE A 635 -14.60 -25.53 -16.73
C PHE A 635 -15.35 -24.21 -16.55
N SER A 636 -15.38 -23.34 -17.57
CA SER A 636 -16.09 -22.06 -17.54
C SER A 636 -17.58 -22.24 -17.25
N GLU A 637 -18.24 -23.15 -17.98
CA GLU A 637 -19.66 -23.45 -17.78
C GLU A 637 -19.98 -23.91 -16.35
N GLN A 638 -19.14 -24.75 -15.76
CA GLN A 638 -19.35 -25.22 -14.38
C GLN A 638 -19.03 -24.13 -13.35
N ALA A 639 -17.94 -23.37 -13.55
CA ALA A 639 -17.55 -22.26 -12.66
C ALA A 639 -18.57 -21.12 -12.64
N GLN A 640 -19.40 -20.98 -13.69
CA GLN A 640 -20.53 -20.05 -13.74
C GLN A 640 -21.78 -20.55 -13.01
N LYS A 641 -21.94 -21.88 -12.87
CA LYS A 641 -23.13 -22.51 -12.27
C LYS A 641 -22.97 -22.78 -10.78
N MET A 642 -21.73 -22.92 -10.29
CA MET A 642 -21.43 -23.38 -8.94
C MET A 642 -20.58 -22.35 -8.18
N CYS A 643 -20.71 -22.33 -6.85
CA CYS A 643 -19.69 -21.66 -6.05
C CYS A 643 -18.39 -22.50 -6.03
N LEU A 644 -17.26 -21.88 -5.64
CA LEU A 644 -15.94 -22.52 -5.70
C LEU A 644 -15.90 -23.86 -4.94
N LEU A 645 -16.44 -23.92 -3.72
CA LEU A 645 -16.44 -25.14 -2.92
C LEU A 645 -17.24 -26.27 -3.57
N GLU A 646 -18.41 -25.97 -4.13
CA GLU A 646 -19.26 -26.94 -4.83
C GLU A 646 -18.55 -27.48 -6.07
N PHE A 647 -17.95 -26.60 -6.86
CA PHE A 647 -17.20 -26.98 -8.06
C PHE A 647 -16.03 -27.92 -7.72
N LEU A 648 -15.25 -27.59 -6.69
CA LEU A 648 -14.13 -28.42 -6.23
C LEU A 648 -14.57 -29.82 -5.79
N ARG A 649 -15.77 -29.96 -5.21
CA ARG A 649 -16.30 -31.24 -4.72
C ARG A 649 -16.96 -32.08 -5.80
N GLN A 650 -17.73 -31.45 -6.69
CA GLN A 650 -18.53 -32.16 -7.70
C GLN A 650 -17.71 -32.50 -8.95
N GLU A 651 -16.73 -31.67 -9.30
CA GLU A 651 -15.92 -31.82 -10.53
C GLU A 651 -14.41 -31.80 -10.23
N PRO A 652 -13.90 -32.61 -9.27
CA PRO A 652 -12.53 -32.49 -8.77
C PRO A 652 -11.46 -32.75 -9.84
N LEU A 653 -11.71 -33.65 -10.80
CA LEU A 653 -10.76 -33.93 -11.88
C LEU A 653 -10.61 -32.73 -12.84
N LEU A 654 -11.73 -32.12 -13.23
CA LEU A 654 -11.75 -30.96 -14.10
C LEU A 654 -11.13 -29.74 -13.40
N ALA A 655 -11.48 -29.54 -12.13
CA ALA A 655 -10.93 -28.47 -11.33
C ALA A 655 -9.41 -28.63 -11.16
N ARG A 656 -8.93 -29.81 -10.75
CA ARG A 656 -7.50 -30.09 -10.54
C ARG A 656 -6.68 -29.96 -11.81
N GLN A 657 -7.23 -30.28 -12.99
CA GLN A 657 -6.55 -30.12 -14.27
C GLN A 657 -6.07 -28.67 -14.52
N HIS A 658 -6.88 -27.68 -14.15
CA HIS A 658 -6.62 -26.25 -14.41
C HIS A 658 -6.17 -25.45 -13.19
N LEU A 659 -6.38 -26.00 -11.99
CA LEU A 659 -6.08 -25.33 -10.72
C LEU A 659 -4.89 -25.92 -9.96
N GLY A 660 -4.58 -27.21 -10.13
CA GLY A 660 -3.56 -27.91 -9.35
C GLY A 660 -2.17 -27.91 -9.98
N ASP A 661 -1.17 -27.56 -9.16
CA ASP A 661 0.28 -27.56 -9.43
C ASP A 661 0.65 -26.96 -10.80
N ILE A 662 -0.04 -25.88 -11.20
CA ILE A 662 0.10 -25.31 -12.53
C ILE A 662 1.47 -24.70 -12.74
N GLN A 663 2.04 -24.01 -11.74
CA GLN A 663 3.34 -23.35 -11.88
C GLN A 663 4.44 -24.40 -12.07
N THR A 664 4.42 -25.45 -11.24
CA THR A 664 5.30 -26.61 -11.32
C THR A 664 5.18 -27.29 -12.66
N ARG A 665 3.96 -27.65 -13.08
CA ARG A 665 3.72 -28.33 -14.36
C ARG A 665 4.20 -27.49 -15.55
N GLN A 666 3.95 -26.17 -15.55
CA GLN A 666 4.36 -25.29 -16.66
C GLN A 666 5.88 -25.13 -16.77
N LEU A 667 6.63 -25.34 -15.70
CA LEU A 667 8.10 -25.32 -15.68
C LEU A 667 8.75 -26.66 -16.02
N LEU A 668 7.99 -27.65 -16.51
CA LEU A 668 8.52 -28.92 -17.00
C LEU A 668 8.44 -29.00 -18.52
N CYS A 669 9.45 -29.64 -19.13
CA CYS A 669 9.44 -30.04 -20.53
C CYS A 669 8.40 -31.15 -20.77
N PRO A 670 7.85 -31.30 -21.99
CA PRO A 670 6.86 -32.34 -22.29
C PRO A 670 7.30 -33.76 -21.88
N GLU A 671 8.56 -34.11 -22.12
CA GLU A 671 9.12 -35.44 -21.79
C GLU A 671 9.23 -35.63 -20.26
N GLU A 672 9.56 -34.56 -19.54
CA GLU A 672 9.64 -34.56 -18.07
C GLU A 672 8.24 -34.74 -17.46
N ARG A 673 7.20 -34.10 -18.02
CA ARG A 673 5.82 -34.26 -17.56
C ARG A 673 5.32 -35.69 -17.67
N VAL A 674 5.72 -36.41 -18.72
CA VAL A 674 5.33 -37.80 -18.94
C VAL A 674 6.13 -38.74 -18.03
N SER A 675 7.46 -38.61 -18.04
CA SER A 675 8.35 -39.50 -17.27
C SER A 675 8.22 -39.35 -15.76
N LEU A 676 7.88 -38.16 -15.26
CA LEU A 676 7.76 -37.85 -13.84
C LEU A 676 6.31 -37.78 -13.35
N ALA A 677 5.32 -38.15 -14.16
CA ALA A 677 3.90 -38.01 -13.84
C ALA A 677 3.49 -38.64 -12.48
N ASN A 678 4.15 -39.73 -12.10
CA ASN A 678 3.93 -40.44 -10.84
C ASN A 678 5.04 -40.21 -9.80
N ASN A 679 5.89 -39.20 -9.99
CA ASN A 679 6.99 -38.85 -9.10
C ASN A 679 6.94 -37.35 -8.73
N PRO A 680 6.10 -36.95 -7.76
CA PRO A 680 5.94 -35.55 -7.35
C PRO A 680 7.24 -34.88 -6.92
N ALA A 681 8.11 -35.60 -6.21
CA ALA A 681 9.42 -35.10 -5.80
C ALA A 681 10.32 -34.82 -7.01
N GLY A 682 10.34 -35.74 -7.99
CA GLY A 682 11.07 -35.55 -9.24
C GLY A 682 10.53 -34.37 -10.06
N MET A 683 9.21 -34.18 -10.10
CA MET A 683 8.58 -33.02 -10.76
C MET A 683 9.01 -31.71 -10.10
N LEU A 684 8.99 -31.64 -8.77
CA LEU A 684 9.42 -30.44 -8.04
C LEU A 684 10.89 -30.11 -8.29
N GLU A 685 11.78 -31.10 -8.22
CA GLU A 685 13.21 -30.88 -8.45
C GLU A 685 13.52 -30.47 -9.89
N ALA A 686 12.83 -31.06 -10.88
CA ALA A 686 12.93 -30.62 -12.27
C ALA A 686 12.43 -29.18 -12.46
N ALA A 687 11.30 -28.81 -11.83
CA ALA A 687 10.78 -27.45 -11.88
C ALA A 687 11.73 -26.43 -11.21
N LYS A 688 12.30 -26.75 -10.03
CA LYS A 688 13.31 -25.91 -9.36
C LYS A 688 14.56 -25.72 -10.24
N ARG A 689 15.06 -26.79 -10.87
CA ARG A 689 16.20 -26.72 -11.80
C ARG A 689 15.88 -25.80 -12.98
N ASN A 690 14.74 -25.98 -13.63
CA ASN A 690 14.36 -25.19 -14.78
C ASN A 690 14.11 -23.72 -14.39
N LEU A 691 13.51 -23.47 -13.22
CA LEU A 691 13.35 -22.12 -12.66
C LEU A 691 14.69 -21.44 -12.39
N THR A 692 15.65 -22.18 -11.81
CA THR A 692 17.01 -21.68 -11.54
C THR A 692 17.73 -21.30 -12.82
N SER A 693 17.46 -22.02 -13.92
CA SER A 693 18.07 -21.74 -15.24
C SER A 693 17.58 -20.45 -15.90
N CYS A 694 16.46 -19.87 -15.44
CA CYS A 694 16.00 -18.55 -15.87
C CYS A 694 17.00 -17.49 -15.42
N ASP A 695 17.25 -16.48 -16.26
CA ASP A 695 18.09 -15.33 -15.93
C ASP A 695 17.40 -14.40 -14.91
N VAL A 696 16.08 -14.25 -15.02
CA VAL A 696 15.27 -13.47 -14.07
C VAL A 696 14.06 -14.29 -13.61
N VAL A 697 13.86 -14.34 -12.30
CA VAL A 697 12.67 -14.92 -11.67
C VAL A 697 12.00 -13.79 -10.91
N GLY A 698 10.72 -13.55 -11.18
CA GLY A 698 9.93 -12.49 -10.56
C GLY A 698 8.79 -13.04 -9.71
N LEU A 699 8.21 -12.17 -8.88
CA LEU A 699 7.03 -12.44 -8.04
C LEU A 699 5.96 -11.37 -8.28
N VAL A 700 4.71 -11.78 -8.43
CA VAL A 700 3.58 -10.83 -8.63
C VAL A 700 3.42 -9.90 -7.43
N GLU A 701 3.63 -10.42 -6.24
CA GLU A 701 3.49 -9.76 -4.94
C GLU A 701 4.58 -8.69 -4.73
N ARG A 702 5.72 -8.82 -5.43
CA ARG A 702 6.85 -7.90 -5.41
C ARG A 702 7.16 -7.40 -6.82
N MET A 703 6.14 -6.84 -7.47
CA MET A 703 6.23 -6.45 -8.88
C MET A 703 7.25 -5.33 -9.12
N ASP A 704 7.33 -4.33 -8.27
CA ASP A 704 8.28 -3.22 -8.43
C ASP A 704 9.74 -3.72 -8.39
N ASP A 705 10.03 -4.65 -7.48
CA ASP A 705 11.35 -5.30 -7.38
C ASP A 705 11.61 -6.26 -8.55
N THR A 706 10.57 -6.94 -9.04
CA THR A 706 10.64 -7.76 -10.25
C THR A 706 11.01 -6.93 -11.48
N LEU A 707 10.39 -5.74 -11.61
CA LEU A 707 10.72 -4.78 -12.67
C LEU A 707 12.14 -4.25 -12.51
N PHE A 708 12.57 -3.96 -11.28
CA PHE A 708 13.95 -3.55 -11.00
C PHE A 708 14.96 -4.61 -11.45
N LEU A 709 14.77 -5.87 -11.06
CA LEU A 709 15.62 -7.00 -11.46
C LEU A 709 15.69 -7.16 -12.99
N LEU A 710 14.54 -7.05 -13.66
CA LEU A 710 14.48 -7.14 -15.11
C LEU A 710 15.18 -5.94 -15.77
N SER A 711 14.95 -4.73 -15.27
CA SER A 711 15.63 -3.50 -15.72
C SER A 711 17.14 -3.62 -15.58
N HIS A 712 17.63 -4.06 -14.42
CA HIS A 712 19.04 -4.26 -14.14
C HIS A 712 19.65 -5.27 -15.12
N ARG A 713 18.99 -6.42 -15.32
CA ARG A 713 19.50 -7.46 -16.23
C ARG A 713 19.49 -7.05 -17.71
N MET A 714 18.51 -6.24 -18.11
CA MET A 714 18.36 -5.75 -19.49
C MET A 714 19.16 -4.46 -19.76
N GLY A 715 19.74 -3.83 -18.74
CA GLY A 715 20.38 -2.52 -18.86
C GLY A 715 19.40 -1.39 -19.20
N TRP A 716 18.14 -1.52 -18.77
CA TRP A 716 17.10 -0.53 -19.01
C TRP A 716 16.88 0.37 -17.81
N GLU A 717 16.72 1.66 -18.07
CA GLU A 717 16.30 2.63 -17.06
C GLU A 717 14.77 2.78 -17.05
N GLY A 718 14.19 2.81 -15.84
CA GLY A 718 12.82 3.27 -15.61
C GLY A 718 11.73 2.46 -16.30
N LEU A 719 11.69 1.14 -16.09
CA LEU A 719 10.44 0.39 -16.21
C LEU A 719 9.49 0.92 -15.12
N GLY A 720 8.64 1.90 -15.46
CA GLY A 720 7.70 2.49 -14.50
C GLY A 720 6.67 1.49 -13.95
N PRO A 721 5.84 1.88 -12.97
CA PRO A 721 4.94 0.97 -12.28
C PRO A 721 3.99 0.28 -13.27
N ILE A 722 3.71 -1.01 -13.09
CA ILE A 722 2.79 -1.71 -13.99
C ILE A 722 1.36 -1.19 -13.78
N GLY A 723 0.70 -0.86 -14.89
CA GLY A 723 -0.76 -0.73 -14.91
C GLY A 723 -1.40 -2.09 -14.73
N TYR A 724 -2.11 -2.31 -13.62
CA TYR A 724 -2.90 -3.53 -13.41
C TYR A 724 -4.08 -3.58 -14.39
N LYS A 725 -3.83 -4.12 -15.58
CA LYS A 725 -4.85 -4.39 -16.58
C LYS A 725 -5.38 -5.79 -16.32
N ASN A 726 -6.70 -5.92 -16.14
CA ASN A 726 -7.41 -7.12 -15.64
C ASN A 726 -7.42 -7.28 -14.11
N VAL A 727 -7.54 -6.18 -13.36
CA VAL A 727 -8.12 -6.28 -12.00
C VAL A 727 -9.57 -6.67 -12.20
N ASN A 728 -9.83 -7.94 -11.98
CA ASN A 728 -11.18 -8.45 -12.04
C ASN A 728 -11.96 -7.84 -10.86
N GLU A 729 -12.90 -6.94 -11.15
CA GLU A 729 -13.74 -6.26 -10.15
C GLU A 729 -14.68 -7.21 -9.41
N ARG A 730 -14.95 -8.39 -9.98
CA ARG A 730 -15.76 -9.48 -9.40
C ARG A 730 -14.89 -10.61 -8.86
N ARG A 731 -13.58 -10.38 -8.72
CA ARG A 731 -12.64 -11.34 -8.17
C ARG A 731 -13.03 -11.63 -6.73
N ILE A 732 -13.12 -12.92 -6.40
CA ILE A 732 -13.25 -13.33 -5.00
C ILE A 732 -11.91 -13.03 -4.32
N PRO A 733 -11.87 -12.16 -3.30
CA PRO A 733 -10.67 -11.98 -2.50
C PRO A 733 -10.27 -13.31 -1.85
N THR A 734 -8.99 -13.60 -1.70
CA THR A 734 -8.53 -14.83 -1.03
C THR A 734 -9.04 -14.97 0.41
N TRP A 735 -9.28 -13.86 1.10
CA TRP A 735 -9.87 -13.83 2.44
C TRP A 735 -11.38 -14.14 2.47
N ASP A 736 -12.05 -14.09 1.33
CA ASP A 736 -13.48 -14.41 1.15
C ASP A 736 -13.68 -15.85 0.61
N VAL A 737 -12.60 -16.60 0.43
CA VAL A 737 -12.64 -18.01 0.01
C VAL A 737 -13.01 -18.88 1.21
N ASP A 738 -14.04 -19.72 1.02
CA ASP A 738 -14.46 -20.72 2.02
C ASP A 738 -13.28 -21.56 2.53
N ALA A 739 -13.22 -21.79 3.85
CA ALA A 739 -12.11 -22.46 4.50
C ALA A 739 -11.84 -23.87 3.97
N LYS A 740 -12.89 -24.63 3.63
CA LYS A 740 -12.76 -25.99 3.06
C LYS A 740 -12.32 -25.93 1.61
N ALA A 741 -12.76 -24.92 0.85
CA ALA A 741 -12.26 -24.71 -0.51
C ALA A 741 -10.77 -24.37 -0.49
N ARG A 742 -10.34 -23.51 0.45
CA ARG A 742 -8.93 -23.17 0.65
C ARG A 742 -8.08 -24.40 0.98
N GLU A 743 -8.55 -25.26 1.87
CA GLU A 743 -7.87 -26.52 2.24
C GLU A 743 -7.64 -27.41 1.01
N ILE A 744 -8.69 -27.69 0.23
CA ILE A 744 -8.61 -28.48 -1.01
C ILE A 744 -7.62 -27.86 -1.99
N LEU A 745 -7.68 -26.54 -2.18
CA LEU A 745 -6.80 -25.84 -3.12
C LEU A 745 -5.32 -25.91 -2.68
N LEU A 746 -5.02 -25.78 -1.39
CA LEU A 746 -3.66 -25.92 -0.85
C LEU A 746 -3.16 -27.36 -0.97
N GLU A 747 -4.01 -28.35 -0.68
CA GLU A 747 -3.68 -29.77 -0.84
C GLU A 747 -3.33 -30.10 -2.31
N TRP A 748 -4.07 -29.56 -3.27
CA TRP A 748 -3.83 -29.79 -4.70
C TRP A 748 -2.65 -29.00 -5.28
N ASN A 749 -2.12 -28.03 -4.54
CA ASN A 749 -1.04 -27.14 -4.96
C ASN A 749 0.20 -27.26 -4.06
N GLN A 750 0.40 -28.41 -3.41
CA GLN A 750 1.55 -28.63 -2.52
C GLN A 750 2.90 -28.46 -3.24
N LEU A 751 3.01 -28.86 -4.51
CA LEU A 751 4.26 -28.69 -5.27
C LEU A 751 4.44 -27.21 -5.63
N ASP A 752 3.37 -26.52 -6.03
CA ASP A 752 3.42 -25.08 -6.27
C ASP A 752 3.79 -24.28 -5.01
N CYS A 753 3.33 -24.69 -3.82
CA CYS A 753 3.71 -24.06 -2.54
C CYS A 753 5.21 -24.21 -2.26
N GLN A 754 5.75 -25.41 -2.43
CA GLN A 754 7.18 -25.66 -2.23
C GLN A 754 8.05 -24.97 -3.28
N LEU A 755 7.61 -24.97 -4.55
CA LEU A 755 8.27 -24.26 -5.64
C LEU A 755 8.25 -22.74 -5.41
N TYR A 756 7.13 -22.20 -4.95
CA TYR A 756 6.99 -20.76 -4.68
C TYR A 756 7.89 -20.34 -3.52
N ALA A 757 7.94 -21.11 -2.43
CA ALA A 757 8.90 -20.86 -1.34
C ALA A 757 10.35 -20.87 -1.82
N TYR A 758 10.71 -21.83 -2.68
CA TYR A 758 12.03 -21.86 -3.34
C TYR A 758 12.27 -20.63 -4.23
N ALA A 759 11.27 -20.22 -5.00
CA ALA A 759 11.32 -19.04 -5.86
C ALA A 759 11.54 -17.75 -5.05
N CYS A 760 10.89 -17.61 -3.89
CA CYS A 760 11.11 -16.49 -2.97
C CYS A 760 12.57 -16.42 -2.49
N GLY A 761 13.15 -17.55 -2.09
CA GLY A 761 14.57 -17.61 -1.70
C GLY A 761 15.50 -17.22 -2.85
N LEU A 762 15.25 -17.76 -4.05
CA LEU A 762 16.03 -17.42 -5.26
C LEU A 762 15.87 -15.95 -5.67
N PHE A 763 14.67 -15.40 -5.50
CA PHE A 763 14.35 -13.99 -5.78
C PHE A 763 15.16 -13.05 -4.88
N GLU A 764 15.10 -13.26 -3.57
CA GLU A 764 15.83 -12.44 -2.59
C GLU A 764 17.35 -12.51 -2.80
N GLN A 765 17.88 -13.70 -3.11
CA GLN A 765 19.30 -13.86 -3.43
C GLN A 765 19.71 -13.00 -4.64
N ARG A 766 18.89 -12.99 -5.70
CA ARG A 766 19.18 -12.23 -6.93
C ARG A 766 18.96 -10.73 -6.74
N LEU A 767 17.97 -10.33 -5.95
CA LEU A 767 17.70 -8.94 -5.63
C LEU A 767 18.89 -8.31 -4.91
N ARG A 768 19.39 -8.96 -3.84
CA ARG A 768 20.58 -8.49 -3.10
C ARG A 768 21.80 -8.38 -4.01
N ALA A 769 22.05 -9.39 -4.85
CA ALA A 769 23.17 -9.36 -5.80
C ALA A 769 23.06 -8.20 -6.81
N ALA A 770 21.85 -7.86 -7.25
CA ALA A 770 21.61 -6.73 -8.15
C ALA A 770 21.75 -5.37 -7.46
N GLU A 771 21.34 -5.27 -6.18
CA GLU A 771 21.50 -4.06 -5.36
C GLU A 771 22.99 -3.79 -5.05
N GLU A 772 23.75 -4.82 -4.70
CA GLU A 772 25.21 -4.72 -4.46
C GLU A 772 26.00 -4.38 -5.73
N GLY A 773 25.54 -4.85 -6.90
CA GLY A 773 26.15 -4.56 -8.20
C GLY A 773 25.93 -3.13 -8.71
N GLY A 774 25.05 -2.35 -8.06
CA GLY A 774 24.64 -1.02 -8.49
C GLY A 774 23.82 -1.02 -9.80
N ILE A 775 23.11 0.08 -10.09
CA ILE A 775 22.46 0.24 -11.39
C ILE A 775 23.56 0.53 -12.41
N GLY A 776 23.84 -0.42 -13.31
CA GLY A 776 24.73 -0.17 -14.45
C GLY A 776 24.27 1.09 -15.20
N ALA A 777 25.18 2.01 -15.48
CA ALA A 777 24.86 3.27 -16.15
C ALA A 777 24.08 2.99 -17.45
N ALA A 778 22.92 3.65 -17.61
CA ALA A 778 22.11 3.51 -18.81
C ALA A 778 22.97 3.77 -20.05
N ASN A 779 22.99 2.83 -20.98
CA ASN A 779 23.81 2.97 -22.18
C ASN A 779 23.05 3.79 -23.23
N ALA A 780 23.45 5.04 -23.44
CA ALA A 780 22.88 5.93 -24.46
C ALA A 780 22.88 5.28 -25.86
N SER A 781 23.76 4.32 -26.14
CA SER A 781 23.83 3.64 -27.43
C SER A 781 22.60 2.78 -27.75
N ILE A 782 21.83 2.37 -26.75
CA ILE A 782 20.61 1.56 -26.92
C ILE A 782 19.41 2.43 -27.29
N LEU A 783 19.44 3.73 -26.97
CA LEU A 783 18.34 4.65 -27.23
C LEU A 783 18.24 5.01 -28.73
N PRO A 784 17.03 5.11 -29.28
CA PRO A 784 16.80 5.64 -30.63
C PRO A 784 17.30 7.08 -30.76
N ALA A 785 17.67 7.48 -31.97
CA ALA A 785 18.11 8.85 -32.26
C ALA A 785 16.93 9.83 -32.15
N ALA A 786 17.15 10.93 -31.42
CA ALA A 786 16.17 11.99 -31.27
C ALA A 786 16.01 12.84 -32.54
N ALA A 787 16.95 12.76 -33.51
CA ALA A 787 16.89 13.52 -34.76
C ALA A 787 15.56 13.31 -35.50
N TYR A 788 15.06 12.07 -35.50
CA TYR A 788 13.72 11.73 -35.96
C TYR A 788 13.30 10.37 -35.38
N PHE A 789 12.39 10.40 -34.41
CA PHE A 789 11.80 9.24 -33.76
C PHE A 789 10.37 9.01 -34.25
N THR A 790 10.06 7.76 -34.58
CA THR A 790 8.73 7.27 -34.96
C THR A 790 8.41 6.03 -34.14
N PHE A 791 7.12 5.80 -33.88
CA PHE A 791 6.67 4.78 -32.91
C PHE A 791 6.78 3.32 -33.40
N ASP A 792 7.35 3.09 -34.58
CA ASP A 792 7.85 1.77 -35.01
C ASP A 792 9.14 1.36 -34.29
N GLN A 793 9.89 2.33 -33.78
CA GLN A 793 11.14 2.13 -33.04
C GLN A 793 10.87 1.80 -31.55
N PRO A 794 11.87 1.30 -30.80
CA PRO A 794 11.75 1.06 -29.35
C PRO A 794 11.45 2.33 -28.55
N ILE A 795 10.40 2.30 -27.73
CA ILE A 795 10.01 3.36 -26.80
C ILE A 795 10.70 3.10 -25.46
N HIS A 796 11.83 3.78 -25.22
CA HIS A 796 12.52 3.75 -23.93
C HIS A 796 11.86 4.73 -22.96
N GLY A 797 10.68 4.35 -22.48
CA GLY A 797 9.80 5.24 -21.76
C GLY A 797 8.76 4.54 -20.89
N TYR A 798 7.89 5.35 -20.27
CA TYR A 798 6.75 4.90 -19.48
C TYR A 798 5.50 5.75 -19.80
N GLY A 799 4.31 5.23 -19.48
CA GLY A 799 3.02 5.92 -19.68
C GLY A 799 2.41 5.77 -21.08
N TRP A 800 3.01 4.94 -21.93
CA TRP A 800 2.57 4.66 -23.30
C TRP A 800 1.69 3.42 -23.37
N HIS A 801 0.53 3.54 -24.02
CA HIS A 801 -0.27 2.38 -24.42
C HIS A 801 0.46 1.58 -25.49
N LEU A 802 -0.06 0.38 -25.79
CA LEU A 802 0.40 -0.38 -26.93
C LEU A 802 0.21 0.44 -28.21
N ARG A 803 1.25 0.49 -29.03
CA ARG A 803 1.22 1.23 -30.30
C ARG A 803 0.19 0.69 -31.28
N GLU A 804 -0.38 1.62 -32.03
CA GLU A 804 -1.45 1.42 -32.99
C GLU A 804 -0.99 1.90 -34.38
N ARG A 805 -1.68 1.44 -35.42
CA ARG A 805 -1.36 1.77 -36.80
C ARG A 805 -2.56 2.38 -37.51
N THR A 806 -2.42 3.61 -37.98
CA THR A 806 -3.43 4.29 -38.82
C THR A 806 -2.78 4.74 -40.12
N ALA A 807 -3.41 4.45 -41.26
CA ALA A 807 -2.89 4.80 -42.58
C ALA A 807 -1.41 4.40 -42.82
N GLY A 808 -1.01 3.23 -42.30
CA GLY A 808 0.36 2.71 -42.44
C GLY A 808 1.41 3.33 -41.50
N ARG A 809 1.05 4.30 -40.65
CA ARG A 809 1.96 4.92 -39.69
C ARG A 809 1.68 4.48 -38.25
N TRP A 810 2.76 4.18 -37.53
CA TRP A 810 2.71 3.81 -36.12
C TRP A 810 2.56 5.04 -35.24
N HIS A 811 1.75 4.92 -34.19
CA HIS A 811 1.56 5.93 -33.16
C HIS A 811 1.29 5.26 -31.81
N ALA A 812 1.46 5.98 -30.71
CA ALA A 812 1.09 5.49 -29.39
C ALA A 812 0.34 6.55 -28.58
N TRP A 813 -0.68 6.10 -27.87
CA TRP A 813 -1.44 6.93 -26.92
C TRP A 813 -0.69 7.06 -25.60
N THR A 814 -0.67 8.26 -25.04
CA THR A 814 -0.35 8.46 -23.61
C THR A 814 -1.55 8.05 -22.74
N GLY A 815 -1.34 7.83 -21.44
CA GLY A 815 -2.41 7.47 -20.51
C GLY A 815 -2.38 6.03 -19.98
N ALA A 816 -1.39 5.23 -20.36
CA ALA A 816 -1.29 3.85 -19.87
C ALA A 816 -1.18 3.81 -18.35
N ALA A 817 -1.71 2.74 -17.74
CA ALA A 817 -1.84 2.61 -16.28
C ALA A 817 -2.62 3.76 -15.60
N ALA A 818 -3.48 4.47 -16.34
CA ALA A 818 -4.13 5.70 -15.90
C ALA A 818 -3.14 6.77 -15.41
N CYS A 819 -1.95 6.79 -16.03
CA CYS A 819 -0.91 7.78 -15.75
C CYS A 819 -1.10 9.02 -16.62
N HIS A 820 -1.14 10.19 -16.00
CA HIS A 820 -1.22 11.48 -16.70
C HIS A 820 0.07 11.87 -17.41
N ASP A 821 1.17 11.22 -17.04
CA ASP A 821 2.51 11.47 -17.57
C ASP A 821 2.95 10.30 -18.44
N ALA A 822 3.44 10.60 -19.64
CA ALA A 822 4.17 9.66 -20.47
C ALA A 822 5.52 10.27 -20.83
N TRP A 823 6.61 9.54 -20.67
CA TRP A 823 7.94 10.04 -20.99
C TRP A 823 8.74 9.05 -21.83
N ILE A 824 9.70 9.55 -22.59
CA ILE A 824 10.62 8.78 -23.42
C ILE A 824 12.02 9.39 -23.36
N ASP A 825 13.04 8.54 -23.23
CA ASP A 825 14.44 8.92 -23.34
C ASP A 825 14.91 8.66 -24.78
N LEU A 826 15.53 9.67 -25.40
CA LEU A 826 16.06 9.60 -26.77
C LEU A 826 17.53 10.02 -26.81
N ARG A 827 18.31 9.50 -27.75
CA ARG A 827 19.73 9.85 -27.92
C ARG A 827 19.90 11.13 -28.72
N VAL A 828 20.71 12.07 -28.23
CA VAL A 828 21.15 13.25 -29.00
C VAL A 828 22.65 13.18 -29.28
N GLU A 829 23.08 13.73 -30.42
CA GLU A 829 24.49 13.67 -30.88
C GLU A 829 25.33 14.86 -30.41
N SER A 830 24.70 15.96 -30.01
CA SER A 830 25.37 17.18 -29.55
C SER A 830 24.65 17.83 -28.38
N GLY A 831 25.38 18.52 -27.51
CA GLY A 831 24.80 19.41 -26.50
C GLY A 831 24.34 20.75 -27.09
N GLY A 832 23.81 21.64 -26.25
CA GLY A 832 23.33 22.97 -26.68
C GLY A 832 21.84 23.04 -26.94
N ALA A 833 21.35 24.16 -27.48
CA ALA A 833 19.92 24.37 -27.69
C ALA A 833 19.36 23.51 -28.84
N HIS A 834 18.16 22.95 -28.66
CA HIS A 834 17.51 22.07 -29.63
C HIS A 834 16.09 22.54 -29.92
N ALA A 835 15.65 22.39 -31.17
CA ALA A 835 14.25 22.52 -31.55
C ALA A 835 13.58 21.15 -31.37
N LEU A 836 12.57 21.08 -30.49
CA LEU A 836 11.71 19.93 -30.30
C LEU A 836 10.45 20.08 -31.15
N ARG A 837 10.12 19.05 -31.92
CA ARG A 837 8.88 18.97 -32.71
C ARG A 837 8.23 17.61 -32.55
N CYS A 838 6.96 17.60 -32.18
CA CYS A 838 6.15 16.40 -31.96
C CYS A 838 4.90 16.43 -32.84
N SER A 839 4.53 15.29 -33.42
CA SER A 839 3.28 15.13 -34.17
C SER A 839 2.24 14.40 -33.34
N ILE A 840 1.14 15.07 -33.00
CA ILE A 840 -0.04 14.45 -32.40
C ILE A 840 -1.00 14.08 -33.53
N VAL A 841 -1.22 12.78 -33.70
CA VAL A 841 -2.02 12.24 -34.81
C VAL A 841 -3.49 12.06 -34.45
N HIS A 842 -3.78 11.82 -33.17
CA HIS A 842 -5.14 11.68 -32.65
C HIS A 842 -5.27 12.35 -31.28
N VAL A 843 -6.43 12.95 -31.05
CA VAL A 843 -6.86 13.51 -29.77
C VAL A 843 -8.37 13.30 -29.65
N LEU A 844 -8.84 12.85 -28.49
CA LEU A 844 -10.28 12.64 -28.28
C LEU A 844 -11.07 13.95 -28.15
N ASP A 845 -10.46 14.97 -27.54
CA ASP A 845 -11.11 16.24 -27.21
C ASP A 845 -10.07 17.37 -27.13
N GLN A 846 -10.47 18.59 -27.50
CA GLN A 846 -9.61 19.78 -27.46
C GLN A 846 -9.05 20.05 -26.05
N ARG A 847 -9.78 19.69 -24.99
CA ARG A 847 -9.34 19.87 -23.59
C ARG A 847 -8.01 19.16 -23.28
N LEU A 848 -7.76 18.02 -23.92
CA LEU A 848 -6.50 17.27 -23.76
C LEU A 848 -5.31 18.03 -24.36
N LEU A 849 -5.51 18.72 -25.49
CA LEU A 849 -4.48 19.59 -26.08
C LEU A 849 -4.27 20.85 -25.25
N ASP A 850 -5.34 21.47 -24.75
CA ASP A 850 -5.25 22.68 -23.94
C ASP A 850 -4.56 22.42 -22.58
N GLY A 851 -4.69 21.18 -22.08
CA GLY A 851 -4.04 20.68 -20.88
C GLY A 851 -2.64 20.11 -21.10
N LEU A 852 -2.16 19.99 -22.35
CA LEU A 852 -0.87 19.39 -22.66
C LEU A 852 0.28 20.27 -22.17
N ARG A 853 1.23 19.64 -21.49
CA ARG A 853 2.51 20.21 -21.11
C ARG A 853 3.63 19.27 -21.51
N ILE A 854 4.73 19.83 -22.00
CA ILE A 854 5.94 19.07 -22.32
C ILE A 854 7.04 19.50 -21.35
N PHE A 855 7.74 18.53 -20.80
CA PHE A 855 8.92 18.73 -19.98
C PHE A 855 10.12 18.04 -20.65
N VAL A 856 11.28 18.69 -20.62
CA VAL A 856 12.54 18.07 -21.02
C VAL A 856 13.46 18.05 -19.81
N ASN A 857 13.97 16.88 -19.44
CA ASN A 857 14.80 16.68 -18.24
C ASN A 857 14.17 17.23 -16.95
N GLY A 858 12.84 17.13 -16.83
CA GLY A 858 12.09 17.63 -15.68
C GLY A 858 11.75 19.13 -15.71
N HIS A 859 12.18 19.86 -16.75
CA HIS A 859 11.90 21.29 -16.91
C HIS A 859 10.81 21.52 -17.96
N ALA A 860 9.79 22.31 -17.63
CA ALA A 860 8.73 22.66 -18.58
C ALA A 860 9.30 23.49 -19.74
N VAL A 861 8.90 23.14 -20.97
CA VAL A 861 9.25 23.90 -22.18
C VAL A 861 8.01 24.61 -22.72
N ASP A 862 8.18 25.83 -23.21
CA ASP A 862 7.10 26.57 -23.86
C ASP A 862 6.80 25.94 -25.21
N ILE A 863 5.55 25.52 -25.40
CA ILE A 863 5.08 24.82 -26.59
C ILE A 863 4.16 25.72 -27.43
N GLU A 864 4.35 25.68 -28.75
CA GLU A 864 3.42 26.21 -29.74
C GLU A 864 2.70 25.04 -30.43
N CYS A 865 1.37 25.06 -30.44
CA CYS A 865 0.55 24.03 -31.08
C CYS A 865 -0.07 24.57 -32.37
N ASN A 866 0.31 24.01 -33.51
CA ASN A 866 -0.20 24.37 -34.83
C ASN A 866 -1.01 23.21 -35.41
N ARG A 867 -2.24 23.47 -35.86
CA ARG A 867 -3.04 22.46 -36.58
C ARG A 867 -2.56 22.39 -38.04
N ASP A 868 -2.20 21.20 -38.49
CA ASP A 868 -1.81 20.89 -39.86
C ASP A 868 -2.75 19.80 -40.40
N GLY A 869 -3.82 20.22 -41.06
CA GLY A 869 -4.90 19.34 -41.49
C GLY A 869 -5.57 18.61 -40.32
N ALA A 870 -5.50 17.27 -40.33
CA ALA A 870 -6.05 16.41 -39.28
C ALA A 870 -5.08 16.14 -38.11
N HIS A 871 -3.86 16.67 -38.16
CA HIS A 871 -2.82 16.47 -37.14
C HIS A 871 -2.51 17.77 -36.40
N VAL A 872 -1.96 17.65 -35.19
CA VAL A 872 -1.45 18.78 -34.42
C VAL A 872 0.06 18.66 -34.31
N VAL A 873 0.77 19.68 -34.77
CA VAL A 873 2.23 19.80 -34.63
C VAL A 873 2.50 20.64 -33.40
N VAL A 874 3.29 20.11 -32.47
CA VAL A 874 3.75 20.80 -31.27
C VAL A 874 5.22 21.12 -31.43
N GLU A 875 5.59 22.39 -31.29
CA GLU A 875 6.96 22.89 -31.46
C GLU A 875 7.42 23.58 -30.18
N ALA A 876 8.69 23.40 -29.82
CA ALA A 876 9.31 24.06 -28.66
C ALA A 876 10.80 24.27 -28.89
N ILE A 877 11.35 25.33 -28.29
CA ILE A 877 12.80 25.53 -28.20
C ILE A 877 13.25 25.05 -26.82
N VAL A 878 14.21 24.12 -26.79
CA VAL A 878 14.81 23.58 -25.58
C VAL A 878 16.17 24.25 -25.37
N PRO A 879 16.33 25.11 -24.34
CA PRO A 879 17.60 25.74 -24.02
C PRO A 879 18.73 24.74 -23.73
N GLY A 880 19.96 25.13 -24.06
CA GLY A 880 21.15 24.31 -23.78
C GLY A 880 21.34 23.98 -22.30
N SER A 881 20.91 24.87 -21.39
CA SER A 881 20.93 24.62 -19.94
C SER A 881 20.06 23.44 -19.53
N ILE A 882 18.90 23.24 -20.16
CA ILE A 882 18.00 22.10 -19.92
C ILE A 882 18.58 20.83 -20.55
N MET A 883 19.16 20.93 -21.74
CA MET A 883 19.81 19.81 -22.44
C MET A 883 21.02 19.27 -21.67
N ASN A 884 21.77 20.15 -21.01
CA ASN A 884 22.97 19.77 -20.25
C ASN A 884 22.68 19.02 -18.95
N VAL A 885 21.42 18.96 -18.48
CA VAL A 885 21.03 18.12 -17.33
C VAL A 885 21.24 16.63 -17.63
N ARG A 886 20.97 16.20 -18.87
CA ARG A 886 21.25 14.84 -19.38
C ARG A 886 21.86 14.93 -20.78
N PRO A 887 23.17 15.20 -20.92
CA PRO A 887 23.79 15.73 -22.15
C PRO A 887 23.83 14.79 -23.38
N GLN A 888 23.26 13.59 -23.30
CA GLN A 888 23.19 12.62 -24.40
C GLN A 888 21.86 11.84 -24.47
N MET A 889 21.03 11.95 -23.42
CA MET A 889 19.81 11.16 -23.25
C MET A 889 18.70 12.02 -22.63
N PRO A 890 18.27 13.12 -23.30
CA PRO A 890 17.16 13.92 -22.81
C PRO A 890 15.91 13.07 -22.58
N ARG A 891 15.29 13.27 -21.42
CA ARG A 891 13.96 12.74 -21.12
C ARG A 891 12.91 13.73 -21.59
N ILE A 892 12.04 13.31 -22.50
CA ILE A 892 10.91 14.11 -22.98
C ILE A 892 9.65 13.55 -22.31
N GLN A 893 8.97 14.35 -21.50
CA GLN A 893 7.75 13.98 -20.80
C GLN A 893 6.57 14.79 -21.33
N PHE A 894 5.48 14.11 -21.64
CA PHE A 894 4.18 14.62 -22.03
C PHE A 894 3.23 14.45 -20.85
N SER A 895 2.69 15.55 -20.35
CA SER A 895 1.76 15.57 -19.22
C SER A 895 0.42 16.13 -19.67
N VAL A 896 -0.67 15.44 -19.35
CA VAL A 896 -2.05 15.88 -19.65
C VAL A 896 -2.85 16.08 -18.37
N ALA A 897 -3.62 17.17 -18.31
CA ALA A 897 -4.37 17.55 -17.11
C ALA A 897 -5.49 16.55 -16.74
N GLU A 898 -6.04 15.84 -17.72
CA GLU A 898 -7.04 14.80 -17.56
C GLU A 898 -6.78 13.65 -18.54
N LEU A 899 -7.41 12.50 -18.29
CA LEU A 899 -7.45 11.37 -19.21
C LEU A 899 -8.92 11.10 -19.53
N LEU A 900 -9.22 10.78 -20.79
CA LEU A 900 -10.59 10.52 -21.24
C LEU A 900 -10.73 9.08 -21.68
N ARG A 901 -11.91 8.47 -21.46
CA ARG A 901 -12.23 7.16 -22.02
C ARG A 901 -13.12 7.34 -23.25
N PRO A 902 -12.79 6.72 -24.41
CA PRO A 902 -13.65 6.80 -25.59
C PRO A 902 -15.09 6.38 -25.33
N VAL A 903 -15.32 5.33 -24.52
CA VAL A 903 -16.66 4.85 -24.14
C VAL A 903 -17.51 5.89 -23.39
N ASP A 904 -16.89 6.82 -22.66
CA ASP A 904 -17.59 7.90 -21.95
C ASP A 904 -18.03 9.02 -22.93
N LEU A 905 -17.37 9.13 -24.08
CA LEU A 905 -17.63 10.14 -25.11
C LEU A 905 -18.56 9.62 -26.22
N ASP A 906 -18.41 8.34 -26.60
CA ASP A 906 -19.30 7.62 -27.49
C ASP A 906 -19.52 6.20 -26.95
N VAL A 907 -20.74 5.92 -26.49
CA VAL A 907 -21.16 4.63 -25.93
C VAL A 907 -20.94 3.47 -26.93
N ARG A 908 -20.84 3.75 -28.24
CA ARG A 908 -20.56 2.74 -29.27
C ARG A 908 -19.09 2.35 -29.35
N SER A 909 -18.18 3.12 -28.76
CA SER A 909 -16.73 2.98 -28.97
C SER A 909 -16.14 1.69 -28.38
N GLY A 910 -16.78 1.05 -27.39
CA GLY A 910 -16.31 -0.18 -26.74
C GLY A 910 -14.90 -0.12 -26.10
N ASP A 911 -14.18 0.99 -26.26
CA ASP A 911 -12.83 1.21 -25.77
C ASP A 911 -12.89 1.90 -24.41
N GLU A 912 -12.56 1.12 -23.38
CA GLU A 912 -12.58 1.52 -21.98
C GLU A 912 -11.25 2.10 -21.50
N ARG A 913 -10.24 2.19 -22.38
CA ARG A 913 -8.90 2.70 -22.01
C ARG A 913 -8.97 4.18 -21.65
N THR A 914 -8.20 4.58 -20.65
CA THR A 914 -7.93 5.98 -20.34
C THR A 914 -6.85 6.52 -21.28
N LEU A 915 -7.21 7.45 -22.14
CA LEU A 915 -6.35 7.99 -23.20
C LEU A 915 -6.05 9.47 -22.97
N GLY A 916 -4.80 9.85 -23.21
CA GLY A 916 -4.36 11.24 -23.36
C GLY A 916 -4.27 11.62 -24.83
N VAL A 917 -3.06 11.92 -25.30
CA VAL A 917 -2.79 12.29 -26.70
C VAL A 917 -2.08 11.16 -27.44
N ALA A 918 -2.32 11.01 -28.74
CA ALA A 918 -1.65 10.00 -29.56
C ALA A 918 -0.53 10.63 -30.38
N LEU A 919 0.72 10.23 -30.16
CA LEU A 919 1.88 10.75 -30.86
C LEU A 919 2.31 9.84 -32.01
N GLY A 920 2.60 10.43 -33.17
CA GLY A 920 3.11 9.72 -34.35
C GLY A 920 4.62 9.92 -34.60
N SER A 921 5.19 11.04 -34.16
CA SER A 921 6.64 11.27 -34.24
C SER A 921 7.13 12.30 -33.22
N ILE A 922 8.42 12.21 -32.90
CA ILE A 922 9.15 13.15 -32.04
C ILE A 922 10.48 13.45 -32.72
N SER A 923 10.90 14.71 -32.77
CA SER A 923 12.18 15.11 -33.34
C SER A 923 12.84 16.20 -32.50
N MET A 924 14.14 16.09 -32.27
CA MET A 924 14.98 17.07 -31.61
C MET A 924 16.19 17.34 -32.51
N GLN A 925 16.30 18.57 -33.02
CA GLN A 925 17.40 18.98 -33.88
C GLN A 925 18.19 20.13 -33.25
N PRO A 926 19.53 20.14 -33.34
CA PRO A 926 20.34 21.23 -32.80
C PRO A 926 20.04 22.54 -33.54
N ILE A 927 19.97 23.64 -32.81
CA ILE A 927 19.78 24.98 -33.39
C ILE A 927 21.17 25.55 -33.71
N HIS A 928 21.58 25.48 -34.98
CA HIS A 928 22.82 26.10 -35.42
C HIS A 928 22.62 27.60 -35.66
N GLY A 929 22.98 28.43 -34.67
CA GLY A 929 22.98 29.89 -34.85
C GLY A 929 22.71 30.72 -33.60
N ALA A 930 23.67 30.76 -32.67
CA ALA A 930 23.83 31.91 -31.78
C ALA A 930 25.33 32.16 -31.63
N ARG A 931 25.87 33.14 -32.37
CA ARG A 931 27.22 33.65 -32.14
C ARG A 931 27.31 34.07 -30.67
N GLN A 932 28.29 33.54 -29.95
CA GLN A 932 28.72 34.09 -28.67
C GLN A 932 29.09 35.56 -28.91
N SER A 933 28.27 36.50 -28.45
CA SER A 933 28.65 37.90 -28.36
C SER A 933 29.68 38.01 -27.24
N ALA A 934 30.94 38.16 -27.62
CA ALA A 934 32.02 38.58 -26.72
C ALA A 934 31.67 39.94 -26.07
N PRO A 935 32.09 40.19 -24.81
CA PRO A 935 31.87 41.48 -24.19
C PRO A 935 32.74 42.53 -24.87
N SER A 936 32.12 43.54 -25.48
CA SER A 936 32.82 44.73 -25.94
C SER A 936 33.32 45.51 -24.72
N VAL A 937 34.62 45.41 -24.47
CA VAL A 937 35.38 46.41 -23.74
C VAL A 937 35.32 47.70 -24.56
N ASN A 938 34.87 48.79 -23.97
CA ASN A 938 35.33 50.12 -24.33
C ASN A 938 35.32 51.02 -23.10
N SER A 939 36.54 51.49 -22.81
CA SER A 939 36.99 52.73 -22.14
C SER A 939 35.94 53.67 -21.56
#